data_AF-A0A2E6D6S5-F1
#
_entry.id   AF-A0A2E6D6S5-F1
#
_cell.length_a   1.000
_cell.length_b   1.000
_cell.length_c   1.000
_cell.angle_alpha   90.00
_cell.angle_beta   90.00
_cell.angle_gamma   90.00
#
_symmetry.space_group_name_H-M   'P 1'
#
loop_
_entity.id
_entity.type
_entity.pdbx_description
1 polymer ?
#
loop_
_entity_poly.entity_id
_entity_poly.type
_entity_poly.pdbx_seq_one_letter_code
_entity_poly.pdbx_strand_id
1 'polypeptide(L)'
;MTNKIRQSLMVLCSVVCIGYLVYRGLYTLNHSSTYATAASWVLYLAEIWGTVSLLLFLMQVWDPSEPPEQPPLEEGEVDVFVPSYNEDISILRGTLQACLAMDYPHRTFLLDDGNREEMKLLCEELGVHYITRDNNLHAKAGNLNNALDQTDGQFVAILDADHIPEPNFLTKMVGHFRDEEVGMVQSPHAFSNFDTFQGRVNYEKGRFWDEGLLFYKVIQPGRNATNSVIFAGSAAVFRRKALQEVGYIATETITEDMHTGIRMSAHGWRTVYVSERLIAGQGASDVTTYHSQRLRWAEGNLSILRYDNPLTIRGLDIGQRLTYFASIIHWAGGVPRLALYLTPVMMLLSGVAPVAEITPTLAAVFLTYLGTMMLTLRVIYRGYTNYDLIEFFNMANFWTQMRSTWRAAFTKQKAKFVVTHKRGGRQGSTLPHIMPQILLLSALWCSLVYGWVRHLLFDPQLDLVGLGIATFLILHHSRYAVAYLRCAMAPASKRAIYRHRLNLPVRYEFKNNEGKVFEGIGVTTDLSDSGLGVVAYSSLPTNVRGIVEVIVNGDRMKAEAVIRYAAHREGEAHRGAQAPNLYRYGLEFVDPTPEALDAASRIAQRFAVAPWYSVFERNRKTGVRVRGHLSDREVTREEFKLPVIMRVGNEEVHCTTRDLSIRAMRCIMAKPIEDGTVFDAEIVSPIGPIKVKARSTIARVITGPPHRVSEYVFTFDGFEDQGRSLLQSLLDLGGQPSLRPGLSLEHERPRRPFSRPVLAGALAVAIFSPVAIGVFRQVHDDDLLLAGSKRELALRMETVNAKDLDRIFTETLSDDLPDKRRLLLLKDALEESKRFPELVRVCRILSSQDPNDADMGMALASALTLAGRYREAEDICQHWVSRISQEGAEPTDLLTFQVLQARNTLASGDAFAALDRFRRALALFPEDIPTRKEYAGLLLQVGLPDEALRQYAAIPQDLAVRMELVSIYSALEDFAAAENLIREMLQENPSDRGFQLKLAELLTWEKRYDESERIYRELLAQNPYDVDIRISLAETMTWAGEADLSLVEYGHMIDEGNDDWRLLAGFLDAFLGAERRTDSDTRRLMWMVSLYNRAAEPPTLDIAGRLATALTLVGDFTSSLDMLQTAVKENPESRSLRMRLADALSSAGRHSEAQHHYRALLSEAREKGRSSSTRY
;
A
#
# COMPACT_ATOMS: atom_id res chain seq x y z
N MET A 1 30.87 -19.39 -1.86
CA MET A 1 30.63 -18.99 -0.46
C MET A 1 30.74 -20.24 0.40
N THR A 2 31.64 -20.26 1.39
CA THR A 2 31.90 -21.42 2.26
C THR A 2 30.71 -21.67 3.19
N ASN A 3 30.38 -22.95 3.49
CA ASN A 3 29.28 -23.33 4.40
C ASN A 3 29.35 -22.61 5.76
N LYS A 4 30.57 -22.35 6.25
CA LYS A 4 30.80 -21.59 7.49
C LYS A 4 30.18 -20.18 7.47
N ILE A 5 30.33 -19.42 6.37
CA ILE A 5 29.75 -18.08 6.27
C ILE A 5 28.22 -18.15 6.28
N ARG A 6 27.64 -19.16 5.60
CA ARG A 6 26.19 -19.39 5.64
C ARG A 6 25.72 -19.64 7.06
N GLN A 7 26.36 -20.56 7.79
CA GLN A 7 25.99 -20.89 9.17
C GLN A 7 26.17 -19.70 10.11
N SER A 8 27.26 -18.93 9.99
CA SER A 8 27.45 -17.69 10.78
C SER A 8 26.33 -16.67 10.55
N LEU A 9 25.90 -16.48 9.30
CA LEU A 9 24.76 -15.62 8.98
C LEU A 9 23.45 -16.16 9.57
N MET A 10 23.24 -17.48 9.56
CA MET A 10 22.06 -18.11 10.17
C MET A 10 22.03 -17.91 11.69
N VAL A 11 23.17 -18.03 12.36
CA VAL A 11 23.29 -17.75 13.81
C VAL A 11 23.00 -16.28 14.08
N LEU A 12 23.64 -15.36 13.33
CA LEU A 12 23.39 -13.92 13.47
C LEU A 12 21.91 -13.60 13.25
N CYS A 13 21.31 -14.15 12.20
CA CYS A 13 19.88 -14.00 11.92
C CYS A 13 19.03 -14.49 13.09
N SER A 14 19.34 -15.67 13.65
CA SER A 14 18.60 -16.24 14.78
C SER A 14 18.68 -15.33 16.01
N VAL A 15 19.88 -14.84 16.36
CA VAL A 15 20.10 -13.94 17.50
C VAL A 15 19.35 -12.62 17.30
N VAL A 16 19.44 -12.02 16.11
CA VAL A 16 18.75 -10.76 15.80
C VAL A 16 17.22 -10.94 15.81
N CYS A 17 16.68 -12.04 15.29
CA CYS A 17 15.24 -12.31 15.31
C CYS A 17 14.71 -12.50 16.74
N ILE A 18 15.44 -13.26 17.57
CA ILE A 18 15.09 -13.44 18.98
C ILE A 18 15.18 -12.09 19.72
N GLY A 19 16.25 -11.32 19.49
CA GLY A 19 16.41 -9.99 20.05
C GLY A 19 15.27 -9.04 19.66
N TYR A 20 14.83 -9.07 18.39
CA TYR A 20 13.67 -8.33 17.92
C TYR A 20 12.39 -8.72 18.66
N LEU A 21 12.11 -10.02 18.81
CA LEU A 21 10.91 -10.48 19.53
C LEU A 21 10.93 -10.14 21.01
N VAL A 22 12.09 -10.25 21.67
CA VAL A 22 12.25 -9.85 23.07
C VAL A 22 12.03 -8.36 23.23
N TYR A 23 12.64 -7.54 22.35
CA TYR A 23 12.42 -6.10 22.34
C TYR A 23 10.94 -5.76 22.11
N ARG A 24 10.30 -6.42 21.14
CA ARG A 24 8.88 -6.24 20.84
C ARG A 24 7.99 -6.53 22.05
N GLY A 25 8.19 -7.68 22.68
CA GLY A 25 7.38 -8.14 23.81
C GLY A 25 7.57 -7.34 25.09
N LEU A 26 8.78 -6.84 25.35
CA LEU A 26 9.08 -6.08 26.58
C LEU A 26 8.73 -4.60 26.49
N TYR A 27 8.88 -3.97 25.33
CA TYR A 27 8.89 -2.50 25.24
C TYR A 27 7.84 -1.89 24.31
N THR A 28 7.17 -2.67 23.46
CA THR A 28 6.40 -2.09 22.34
C THR A 28 4.96 -2.56 22.23
N LEU A 29 4.49 -3.44 23.12
CA LEU A 29 3.09 -3.85 23.16
C LEU A 29 2.22 -2.66 23.59
N ASN A 30 1.14 -2.39 22.85
CA ASN A 30 0.24 -1.30 23.17
C ASN A 30 -0.83 -1.74 24.16
N HIS A 31 -0.82 -1.16 25.36
CA HIS A 31 -1.78 -1.43 26.43
C HIS A 31 -2.74 -0.28 26.71
N SER A 32 -2.81 0.72 25.81
CA SER A 32 -3.65 1.90 26.01
C SER A 32 -5.15 1.61 26.06
N SER A 33 -5.61 0.54 25.41
CA SER A 33 -6.99 0.07 25.45
C SER A 33 -7.10 -1.45 25.34
N THR A 34 -8.28 -2.00 25.60
CA THR A 34 -8.59 -3.42 25.42
C THR A 34 -8.40 -3.85 23.97
N TYR A 35 -8.86 -3.02 23.02
CA TYR A 35 -8.62 -3.22 21.60
C TYR A 35 -7.13 -3.15 21.24
N ALA A 36 -6.41 -2.13 21.72
CA ALA A 36 -4.98 -1.96 21.45
C ALA A 36 -4.17 -3.16 21.95
N THR A 37 -4.52 -3.66 23.13
CA THR A 37 -3.92 -4.85 23.74
C THR A 37 -4.18 -6.08 22.88
N ALA A 38 -5.43 -6.31 22.47
CA ALA A 38 -5.78 -7.43 21.61
C ALA A 38 -5.06 -7.36 20.26
N ALA A 39 -5.05 -6.21 19.60
CA ALA A 39 -4.37 -5.99 18.31
C ALA A 39 -2.85 -6.21 18.43
N SER A 40 -2.24 -5.73 19.51
CA SER A 40 -0.81 -5.92 19.80
C SER A 40 -0.47 -7.40 19.98
N TRP A 41 -1.27 -8.14 20.75
CA TRP A 41 -1.06 -9.58 20.95
C TRP A 41 -1.29 -10.39 19.67
N VAL A 42 -2.31 -10.06 18.87
CA VAL A 42 -2.55 -10.72 17.57
C VAL A 42 -1.35 -10.54 16.64
N LEU A 43 -0.83 -9.32 16.53
CA LEU A 43 0.37 -9.04 15.74
C LEU A 43 1.58 -9.78 16.32
N TYR A 44 1.82 -9.66 17.63
CA TYR A 44 2.99 -10.26 18.29
C TYR A 44 3.00 -11.79 18.18
N LEU A 45 1.86 -12.47 18.30
CA LEU A 45 1.74 -13.91 18.10
C LEU A 45 2.02 -14.31 16.64
N ALA A 46 1.61 -13.49 15.66
CA ALA A 46 1.95 -13.72 14.26
C ALA A 46 3.46 -13.54 14.00
N GLU A 47 4.12 -12.58 14.66
CA GLU A 47 5.57 -12.38 14.61
C GLU A 47 6.35 -13.53 15.29
N ILE A 48 5.86 -14.00 16.45
CA ILE A 48 6.40 -15.19 17.12
C ILE A 48 6.32 -16.39 16.20
N TRP A 49 5.16 -16.63 15.58
CA TRP A 49 5.00 -17.72 14.63
C TRP A 49 6.00 -17.62 13.46
N GLY A 50 6.12 -16.42 12.87
CA GLY A 50 7.05 -16.17 11.77
C GLY A 50 8.50 -16.47 12.16
N THR A 51 8.90 -16.05 13.36
CA THR A 51 10.25 -16.28 13.89
C THR A 51 10.49 -17.75 14.20
N VAL A 52 9.56 -18.43 14.89
CA VAL A 52 9.67 -19.87 15.17
C VAL A 52 9.75 -20.66 13.87
N SER A 53 8.90 -20.33 12.88
CA SER A 53 8.94 -20.95 11.56
C SER A 53 10.27 -20.72 10.84
N LEU A 54 10.83 -19.51 10.95
CA LEU A 54 12.15 -19.19 10.39
C LEU A 54 13.24 -19.99 11.09
N LEU A 55 13.30 -20.04 12.42
CA LEU A 55 14.30 -20.79 13.18
C LEU A 55 14.23 -22.29 12.85
N LEU A 56 13.03 -22.85 12.78
CA LEU A 56 12.81 -24.23 12.34
C LEU A 56 13.26 -24.46 10.89
N PHE A 57 13.03 -23.51 9.99
CA PHE A 57 13.57 -23.56 8.63
C PHE A 57 15.10 -23.49 8.60
N LEU A 58 15.71 -22.60 9.38
CA LEU A 58 17.18 -22.49 9.49
C LEU A 58 17.79 -23.80 10.00
N MET A 59 17.16 -24.45 10.98
CA MET A 59 17.58 -25.75 11.48
C MET A 59 17.55 -26.82 10.36
N GLN A 60 16.49 -26.87 9.56
CA GLN A 60 16.35 -27.83 8.45
C GLN A 60 17.42 -27.67 7.37
N VAL A 61 17.93 -26.45 7.16
CA VAL A 61 18.90 -26.12 6.09
C VAL A 61 20.30 -25.83 6.64
N TRP A 62 20.56 -26.23 7.89
CA TRP A 62 21.83 -25.98 8.59
C TRP A 62 23.02 -26.58 7.84
N ASP A 63 22.87 -27.82 7.38
CA ASP A 63 23.89 -28.52 6.59
C ASP A 63 23.28 -29.34 5.44
N PRO A 64 23.01 -28.69 4.27
CA PRO A 64 22.64 -29.38 3.04
C PRO A 64 23.78 -30.28 2.59
N SER A 65 23.60 -31.58 2.78
CA SER A 65 24.55 -32.63 2.42
C SER A 65 24.02 -33.45 1.25
N GLU A 66 24.87 -33.72 0.28
CA GLU A 66 24.59 -34.68 -0.79
C GLU A 66 25.28 -36.00 -0.45
N PRO A 67 24.56 -37.14 -0.44
CA PRO A 67 25.18 -38.43 -0.22
C PRO A 67 26.13 -38.74 -1.38
N PRO A 68 27.25 -39.45 -1.11
CA PRO A 68 28.16 -39.87 -2.18
C PRO A 68 27.43 -40.84 -3.12
N GLU A 69 27.61 -40.66 -4.43
CA GLU A 69 27.09 -41.57 -5.43
C GLU A 69 27.59 -43.00 -5.17
N GLN A 70 26.67 -43.96 -5.18
CA GLN A 70 26.97 -45.36 -4.97
C GLN A 70 26.79 -46.13 -6.28
N PRO A 71 27.70 -47.05 -6.63
CA PRO A 71 27.44 -47.95 -7.75
C PRO A 71 26.20 -48.80 -7.45
N PRO A 72 25.42 -49.17 -8.48
CA PRO A 72 24.24 -50.02 -8.29
C PRO A 72 24.63 -51.35 -7.62
N LEU A 73 23.66 -52.00 -6.97
CA LEU A 73 23.88 -53.33 -6.39
C LEU A 73 24.04 -54.37 -7.50
N GLU A 74 24.97 -55.32 -7.31
CA GLU A 74 25.22 -56.40 -8.29
C GLU A 74 24.00 -57.31 -8.45
N GLU A 75 23.29 -57.58 -7.35
CA GLU A 75 22.06 -58.35 -7.30
C GLU A 75 21.02 -57.59 -6.46
N GLY A 76 19.75 -57.70 -6.85
CA GLY A 76 18.63 -57.07 -6.17
C GLY A 76 17.39 -57.03 -7.05
N GLU A 77 16.29 -57.62 -6.59
CA GLU A 77 15.01 -57.56 -7.29
C GLU A 77 14.23 -56.32 -6.86
N VAL A 78 13.80 -55.52 -7.84
CA VAL A 78 12.99 -54.32 -7.61
C VAL A 78 11.60 -54.50 -8.19
N ASP A 79 10.58 -54.27 -7.36
CA ASP A 79 9.20 -54.10 -7.84
C ASP A 79 8.91 -52.61 -8.03
N VAL A 80 8.53 -52.23 -9.24
CA VAL A 80 8.18 -50.86 -9.61
C VAL A 80 6.67 -50.73 -9.63
N PHE A 81 6.12 -49.97 -8.70
CA PHE A 81 4.69 -49.74 -8.55
C PHE A 81 4.27 -48.40 -9.14
N VAL A 82 3.30 -48.46 -10.05
CA VAL A 82 2.65 -47.31 -10.65
C VAL A 82 1.17 -47.29 -10.25
N PRO A 83 0.78 -46.65 -9.13
CA PRO A 83 -0.62 -46.54 -8.76
C PRO A 83 -1.37 -45.56 -9.66
N SER A 84 -2.57 -45.98 -10.08
CA SER A 84 -3.48 -45.20 -10.91
C SER A 84 -4.93 -45.34 -10.44
N TYR A 85 -5.74 -44.31 -10.72
CA TYR A 85 -7.18 -44.30 -10.44
C TYR A 85 -7.99 -43.87 -11.67
N ASN A 86 -7.69 -42.70 -12.23
CA ASN A 86 -8.43 -42.14 -13.38
C ASN A 86 -7.52 -41.45 -14.42
N GLU A 87 -6.21 -41.70 -14.36
CA GLU A 87 -5.27 -41.18 -15.34
C GLU A 87 -5.53 -41.78 -16.72
N ASP A 88 -5.39 -40.94 -17.75
CA ASP A 88 -5.64 -41.31 -19.14
C ASP A 88 -4.63 -42.36 -19.64
N ILE A 89 -5.07 -43.22 -20.56
CA ILE A 89 -4.26 -44.27 -21.17
C ILE A 89 -2.96 -43.72 -21.77
N SER A 90 -2.97 -42.52 -22.37
CA SER A 90 -1.76 -41.95 -23.00
C SER A 90 -0.70 -41.54 -21.97
N ILE A 91 -1.13 -41.06 -20.80
CA ILE A 91 -0.22 -40.70 -19.70
C ILE A 91 0.41 -41.97 -19.14
N LEU A 92 -0.42 -42.98 -18.84
CA LEU A 92 0.05 -44.25 -18.30
C LEU A 92 0.98 -44.97 -19.26
N ARG A 93 0.65 -45.00 -20.56
CA ARG A 93 1.52 -45.57 -21.59
C ARG A 93 2.91 -44.97 -21.56
N GLY A 94 3.02 -43.64 -21.55
CA GLY A 94 4.31 -42.95 -21.49
C GLY A 94 5.11 -43.27 -20.22
N THR A 95 4.44 -43.35 -19.07
CA THR A 95 5.09 -43.68 -17.79
C THR A 95 5.52 -45.15 -17.71
N LEU A 96 4.66 -46.09 -18.09
CA LEU A 96 4.94 -47.52 -18.05
C LEU A 96 6.10 -47.89 -18.99
N GLN A 97 6.16 -47.30 -20.18
CA GLN A 97 7.27 -47.52 -21.10
C GLN A 97 8.60 -47.00 -20.56
N ALA A 98 8.59 -45.84 -19.91
CA ALA A 98 9.78 -45.32 -19.26
C ALA A 98 10.19 -46.18 -18.06
N CYS A 99 9.23 -46.78 -17.34
CA CYS A 99 9.55 -47.75 -16.29
C CYS A 99 10.26 -48.97 -16.86
N LEU A 100 9.70 -49.59 -17.91
CA LEU A 100 10.30 -50.74 -18.60
C LEU A 100 11.70 -50.44 -19.17
N ALA A 101 11.98 -49.19 -19.51
CA ALA A 101 13.26 -48.75 -20.06
C ALA A 101 14.33 -48.43 -19.00
N MET A 102 14.08 -48.67 -17.70
CA MET A 102 15.08 -48.42 -16.66
C MET A 102 16.24 -49.44 -16.68
N ASP A 103 17.46 -48.95 -16.51
CA ASP A 103 18.72 -49.68 -16.67
C ASP A 103 19.08 -50.57 -15.45
N TYR A 104 18.12 -51.31 -14.88
CA TYR A 104 18.34 -52.23 -13.76
C TYR A 104 17.31 -53.37 -13.77
N PRO A 105 17.62 -54.61 -13.35
CA PRO A 105 16.63 -55.70 -13.27
C PRO A 105 15.44 -55.34 -12.37
N HIS A 106 14.23 -55.38 -12.92
CA HIS A 106 13.01 -55.03 -12.18
C HIS A 106 11.75 -55.63 -12.81
N ARG A 107 10.66 -55.68 -12.03
CA ARG A 107 9.30 -55.99 -12.49
C ARG A 107 8.44 -54.74 -12.36
N THR A 108 7.70 -54.39 -13.42
CA THR A 108 6.81 -53.22 -13.41
C THR A 108 5.36 -53.66 -13.21
N PHE A 109 4.67 -53.01 -12.27
CA PHE A 109 3.27 -53.26 -11.93
C PHE A 109 2.44 -51.96 -12.06
N LEU A 110 1.36 -52.02 -12.84
CA LEU A 110 0.30 -51.03 -12.79
C LEU A 110 -0.69 -51.42 -11.70
N LEU A 111 -0.89 -50.54 -10.72
CA LEU A 111 -1.85 -50.76 -9.63
C LEU A 111 -3.10 -49.91 -9.90
N ASP A 112 -4.13 -50.50 -10.48
CA ASP A 112 -5.30 -49.77 -10.96
C ASP A 112 -6.49 -49.86 -9.99
N ASP A 113 -6.69 -48.81 -9.18
CA ASP A 113 -7.83 -48.65 -8.29
C ASP A 113 -9.14 -48.31 -9.04
N GLY A 114 -9.05 -48.03 -10.34
CA GLY A 114 -10.21 -47.77 -11.20
C GLY A 114 -10.87 -49.05 -11.74
N ASN A 115 -10.19 -50.20 -11.66
CA ASN A 115 -10.59 -51.48 -12.27
C ASN A 115 -11.06 -51.32 -13.73
N ARG A 116 -10.17 -50.77 -14.57
CA ARG A 116 -10.46 -50.36 -15.94
C ARG A 116 -9.91 -51.38 -16.94
N GLU A 117 -10.80 -51.96 -17.76
CA GLU A 117 -10.44 -52.97 -18.76
C GLU A 117 -9.40 -52.46 -19.77
N GLU A 118 -9.52 -51.21 -20.20
CA GLU A 118 -8.55 -50.56 -21.10
C GLU A 118 -7.11 -50.51 -20.54
N MET A 119 -6.96 -50.44 -19.21
CA MET A 119 -5.64 -50.42 -18.55
C MET A 119 -5.04 -51.81 -18.44
N LYS A 120 -5.90 -52.82 -18.24
CA LYS A 120 -5.49 -54.22 -18.28
C LYS A 120 -4.98 -54.61 -19.67
N LEU A 121 -5.71 -54.23 -20.72
CA LEU A 121 -5.30 -54.42 -22.12
C LEU A 121 -3.97 -53.72 -22.43
N LEU A 122 -3.78 -52.49 -21.94
CA LEU A 122 -2.50 -51.77 -22.07
C LEU A 122 -1.35 -52.54 -21.39
N CYS A 123 -1.59 -53.12 -20.21
CA CYS A 123 -0.58 -53.90 -19.50
C CYS A 123 -0.21 -55.18 -20.26
N GLU A 124 -1.20 -55.88 -20.82
CA GLU A 124 -0.98 -57.06 -21.68
C GLU A 124 -0.19 -56.69 -22.94
N GLU A 125 -0.48 -55.54 -23.56
CA GLU A 125 0.25 -55.05 -24.73
C GLU A 125 1.72 -54.74 -24.41
N LEU A 126 1.99 -54.06 -23.28
CA LEU A 126 3.33 -53.61 -22.90
C LEU A 126 4.17 -54.66 -22.16
N GLY A 127 3.57 -55.77 -21.72
CA GLY A 127 4.23 -56.76 -20.86
C GLY A 127 4.41 -56.28 -19.42
N VAL A 128 3.48 -55.47 -18.91
CA VAL A 128 3.44 -54.96 -17.53
C VAL A 128 2.50 -55.82 -16.69
N HIS A 129 2.81 -56.03 -15.41
CA HIS A 129 1.91 -56.74 -14.52
C HIS A 129 0.75 -55.84 -14.08
N TYR A 130 -0.48 -56.36 -14.12
CA TYR A 130 -1.68 -55.63 -13.70
C TYR A 130 -2.18 -56.13 -12.34
N ILE A 131 -2.33 -55.23 -11.38
CA ILE A 131 -2.93 -55.51 -10.07
C ILE A 131 -4.10 -54.56 -9.87
N THR A 132 -5.23 -55.12 -9.44
CA THR A 132 -6.41 -54.36 -9.00
C THR A 132 -6.96 -54.99 -7.71
N ARG A 133 -8.05 -54.43 -7.17
CA ARG A 133 -8.68 -54.88 -5.92
C ARG A 133 -10.18 -54.58 -5.90
N ASP A 134 -10.92 -55.33 -5.10
CA ASP A 134 -12.38 -55.25 -5.05
C ASP A 134 -12.93 -54.05 -4.26
N ASN A 135 -12.08 -53.37 -3.49
CA ASN A 135 -12.46 -52.22 -2.68
C ASN A 135 -11.43 -51.09 -2.76
N ASN A 136 -11.90 -49.85 -2.71
CA ASN A 136 -11.05 -48.66 -2.83
C ASN A 136 -10.76 -48.04 -1.46
N LEU A 137 -10.63 -48.88 -0.42
CA LEU A 137 -10.36 -48.43 0.94
C LEU A 137 -8.95 -47.82 1.02
N HIS A 138 -8.82 -46.71 1.74
CA HIS A 138 -7.55 -45.99 1.95
C HIS A 138 -6.85 -45.49 0.67
N ALA A 139 -7.59 -45.36 -0.46
CA ALA A 139 -7.08 -44.79 -1.71
C ALA A 139 -5.70 -45.38 -2.09
N LYS A 140 -4.75 -44.52 -2.51
CA LYS A 140 -3.40 -44.91 -2.94
C LYS A 140 -2.65 -45.76 -1.91
N ALA A 141 -2.73 -45.44 -0.62
CA ALA A 141 -2.07 -46.22 0.44
C ALA A 141 -2.57 -47.67 0.47
N GLY A 142 -3.89 -47.85 0.40
CA GLY A 142 -4.49 -49.17 0.36
C GLY A 142 -4.14 -49.94 -0.92
N ASN A 143 -4.03 -49.25 -2.06
CA ASN A 143 -3.63 -49.85 -3.34
C ASN A 143 -2.19 -50.37 -3.28
N LEU A 144 -1.27 -49.55 -2.75
CA LEU A 144 0.12 -49.94 -2.54
C LEU A 144 0.24 -51.12 -1.57
N ASN A 145 -0.48 -51.10 -0.45
CA ASN A 145 -0.44 -52.21 0.53
C ASN A 145 -0.99 -53.51 -0.07
N ASN A 146 -2.08 -53.44 -0.85
CA ASN A 146 -2.62 -54.60 -1.57
C ASN A 146 -1.60 -55.22 -2.54
N ALA A 147 -0.80 -54.39 -3.23
CA ALA A 147 0.26 -54.86 -4.10
C ALA A 147 1.46 -55.43 -3.33
N LEU A 148 1.81 -54.83 -2.19
CA LEU A 148 2.88 -55.31 -1.30
C LEU A 148 2.59 -56.73 -0.78
N ASP A 149 1.32 -57.09 -0.57
CA ASP A 149 0.93 -58.44 -0.16
C ASP A 149 0.99 -59.49 -1.28
N GLN A 150 1.04 -59.06 -2.55
CA GLN A 150 1.01 -59.95 -3.73
C GLN A 150 2.37 -60.08 -4.44
N THR A 151 3.39 -59.39 -3.93
CA THR A 151 4.70 -59.27 -4.58
C THR A 151 5.82 -59.47 -3.57
N ASP A 152 7.01 -59.84 -4.04
CA ASP A 152 8.10 -60.36 -3.19
C ASP A 152 9.47 -59.70 -3.44
N GLY A 153 9.57 -58.67 -4.29
CA GLY A 153 10.83 -58.02 -4.62
C GLY A 153 11.50 -57.39 -3.39
N GLN A 154 12.82 -57.55 -3.28
CA GLN A 154 13.60 -57.06 -2.13
C GLN A 154 13.45 -55.55 -1.91
N PHE A 155 13.35 -54.80 -3.01
CA PHE A 155 13.14 -53.37 -3.02
C PHE A 155 11.85 -53.00 -3.75
N VAL A 156 11.25 -51.88 -3.37
CA VAL A 156 10.02 -51.38 -3.96
C VAL A 156 10.21 -49.93 -4.39
N ALA A 157 10.07 -49.65 -5.68
CA ALA A 157 10.06 -48.30 -6.22
C ALA A 157 8.60 -47.84 -6.40
N ILE A 158 8.28 -46.63 -5.96
CA ILE A 158 6.93 -46.06 -6.08
C ILE A 158 6.98 -44.84 -7.00
N LEU A 159 6.27 -44.90 -8.13
CA LEU A 159 6.21 -43.85 -9.16
C LEU A 159 4.75 -43.49 -9.45
N ASP A 160 4.38 -42.21 -9.42
CA ASP A 160 3.01 -41.81 -9.74
C ASP A 160 2.74 -42.03 -11.24
N ALA A 161 1.48 -42.24 -11.59
CA ALA A 161 1.04 -42.46 -12.97
C ALA A 161 1.52 -41.40 -13.98
N ASP A 162 1.77 -40.16 -13.55
CA ASP A 162 2.30 -39.08 -14.40
C ASP A 162 3.80 -38.83 -14.25
N HIS A 163 4.53 -39.61 -13.44
CA HIS A 163 5.96 -39.45 -13.19
C HIS A 163 6.79 -40.37 -14.09
N ILE A 164 7.26 -39.82 -15.21
CA ILE A 164 8.09 -40.54 -16.17
C ILE A 164 9.52 -40.64 -15.62
N PRO A 165 10.05 -41.83 -15.30
CA PRO A 165 11.42 -41.99 -14.80
C PRO A 165 12.46 -41.82 -15.91
N GLU A 166 13.66 -41.42 -15.49
CA GLU A 166 14.86 -41.49 -16.31
C GLU A 166 15.37 -42.94 -16.38
N PRO A 167 15.99 -43.37 -17.50
CA PRO A 167 16.56 -44.72 -17.62
C PRO A 167 17.51 -45.09 -16.47
N ASN A 168 18.27 -44.14 -15.95
CA ASN A 168 19.17 -44.35 -14.83
C ASN A 168 18.53 -44.16 -13.43
N PHE A 169 17.19 -44.12 -13.32
CA PHE A 169 16.50 -43.92 -12.04
C PHE A 169 16.90 -44.99 -11.02
N LEU A 170 16.76 -46.28 -11.34
CA LEU A 170 17.07 -47.35 -10.38
C LEU A 170 18.57 -47.42 -10.08
N THR A 171 19.43 -47.31 -11.08
CA THR A 171 20.90 -47.42 -10.89
C THR A 171 21.46 -46.33 -9.99
N LYS A 172 20.85 -45.15 -9.97
CA LYS A 172 21.19 -44.04 -9.07
C LYS A 172 20.64 -44.19 -7.65
N MET A 173 19.65 -45.06 -7.45
CA MET A 173 18.90 -45.16 -6.20
C MET A 173 19.27 -46.41 -5.40
N VAL A 174 19.34 -47.59 -6.05
CA VAL A 174 19.49 -48.88 -5.35
C VAL A 174 20.84 -49.04 -4.65
N GLY A 175 21.90 -48.40 -5.16
CA GLY A 175 23.25 -48.51 -4.59
C GLY A 175 23.35 -48.02 -3.14
N HIS A 176 22.45 -47.14 -2.70
CA HIS A 176 22.40 -46.65 -1.33
C HIS A 176 21.94 -47.69 -0.30
N PHE A 177 21.26 -48.76 -0.73
CA PHE A 177 20.85 -49.87 0.14
C PHE A 177 21.98 -50.86 0.47
N ARG A 178 23.20 -50.59 0.00
CA ARG A 178 24.40 -51.28 0.49
C ARG A 178 24.59 -51.08 1.99
N ASP A 179 24.14 -49.93 2.50
CA ASP A 179 23.96 -49.71 3.93
C ASP A 179 22.67 -50.42 4.38
N GLU A 180 22.81 -51.43 5.23
CA GLU A 180 21.70 -52.23 5.74
C GLU A 180 20.72 -51.42 6.57
N GLU A 181 21.13 -50.29 7.15
CA GLU A 181 20.27 -49.39 7.92
C GLU A 181 19.41 -48.47 7.03
N VAL A 182 19.71 -48.38 5.73
CA VAL A 182 18.91 -47.57 4.79
C VAL A 182 17.60 -48.29 4.48
N GLY A 183 16.50 -47.65 4.87
CA GLY A 183 15.14 -48.11 4.61
C GLY A 183 14.49 -47.44 3.40
N MET A 184 14.89 -46.19 3.08
CA MET A 184 14.28 -45.39 2.02
C MET A 184 15.30 -44.49 1.32
N VAL A 185 15.18 -44.38 -0.01
CA VAL A 185 15.92 -43.44 -0.84
C VAL A 185 14.93 -42.63 -1.67
N GLN A 186 14.95 -41.30 -1.56
CA GLN A 186 14.03 -40.37 -2.23
C GLN A 186 14.79 -39.51 -3.25
N SER A 187 14.25 -39.33 -4.45
CA SER A 187 14.73 -38.36 -5.43
C SER A 187 13.78 -37.14 -5.52
N PRO A 188 14.19 -36.01 -6.12
CA PRO A 188 13.37 -34.82 -6.29
C PRO A 188 12.18 -35.09 -7.21
N HIS A 189 11.08 -34.37 -7.01
CA HIS A 189 10.08 -34.23 -8.07
C HIS A 189 10.48 -33.09 -8.99
N ALA A 190 10.49 -33.37 -10.28
CA ALA A 190 10.65 -32.37 -11.32
C ALA A 190 9.47 -32.47 -12.29
N PHE A 191 9.16 -31.39 -12.99
CA PHE A 191 8.00 -31.31 -13.86
C PHE A 191 8.40 -31.19 -15.33
N SER A 192 7.66 -31.84 -16.22
CA SER A 192 7.82 -31.78 -17.67
C SER A 192 7.04 -30.59 -18.28
N ASN A 193 5.98 -30.14 -17.60
CA ASN A 193 5.18 -28.96 -17.96
C ASN A 193 5.68 -27.69 -17.24
N PHE A 194 6.55 -26.93 -17.92
CA PHE A 194 7.27 -25.81 -17.29
C PHE A 194 6.44 -24.53 -17.08
N ASP A 195 5.41 -24.28 -17.90
CA ASP A 195 4.57 -23.07 -17.79
C ASP A 195 3.20 -23.44 -17.20
N THR A 196 3.06 -23.29 -15.90
CA THR A 196 1.90 -23.75 -15.12
C THR A 196 1.47 -22.68 -14.10
N PHE A 197 0.47 -22.97 -13.27
CA PHE A 197 0.15 -22.08 -12.16
C PHE A 197 1.27 -22.07 -11.09
N GLN A 198 1.83 -23.25 -10.81
CA GLN A 198 2.88 -23.45 -9.80
C GLN A 198 4.31 -23.22 -10.32
N GLY A 199 4.51 -23.14 -11.63
CA GLY A 199 5.81 -22.99 -12.28
C GLY A 199 5.82 -21.91 -13.36
N ARG A 200 6.95 -21.20 -13.50
CA ARG A 200 7.15 -20.12 -14.47
C ARG A 200 8.43 -20.35 -15.26
N VAL A 201 8.33 -20.22 -16.57
CA VAL A 201 9.45 -20.41 -17.48
C VAL A 201 9.65 -19.19 -18.39
N ASN A 202 10.91 -18.87 -18.63
CA ASN A 202 11.37 -17.91 -19.61
C ASN A 202 12.45 -18.60 -20.45
N TYR A 203 12.04 -19.15 -21.60
CA TYR A 203 12.92 -19.90 -22.49
C TYR A 203 14.02 -19.02 -23.10
N GLU A 204 13.72 -17.78 -23.47
CA GLU A 204 14.69 -16.81 -24.02
C GLU A 204 15.85 -16.55 -23.04
N LYS A 205 15.54 -16.38 -21.75
CA LYS A 205 16.55 -16.17 -20.70
C LYS A 205 17.08 -17.48 -20.13
N GLY A 206 16.58 -18.63 -20.58
CA GLY A 206 16.87 -19.95 -20.02
C GLY A 206 16.65 -20.01 -18.51
N ARG A 207 15.53 -19.44 -18.03
CA ARG A 207 15.18 -19.41 -16.60
C ARG A 207 13.89 -20.18 -16.37
N PHE A 208 13.90 -21.08 -15.42
CA PHE A 208 12.72 -21.77 -14.92
C PHE A 208 12.68 -21.65 -13.41
N TRP A 209 11.49 -21.60 -12.85
CA TRP A 209 11.26 -21.65 -11.41
C TRP A 209 9.94 -22.38 -11.14
N ASP A 210 9.92 -23.26 -10.14
CA ASP A 210 8.71 -23.87 -9.61
C ASP A 210 8.71 -23.79 -8.08
N GLU A 211 7.52 -23.81 -7.49
CA GLU A 211 7.32 -23.71 -6.05
C GLU A 211 8.07 -24.80 -5.25
N GLY A 212 8.21 -26.00 -5.83
CA GLY A 212 8.85 -27.15 -5.19
C GLY A 212 10.38 -27.05 -5.08
N LEU A 213 11.03 -26.15 -5.81
CA LEU A 213 12.49 -26.06 -5.84
C LEU A 213 13.12 -25.81 -4.47
N LEU A 214 12.52 -24.96 -3.64
CA LEU A 214 13.06 -24.69 -2.31
C LEU A 214 13.06 -25.97 -1.47
N PHE A 215 11.97 -26.73 -1.56
CA PHE A 215 11.84 -28.01 -0.86
C PHE A 215 12.87 -29.04 -1.36
N TYR A 216 12.93 -29.27 -2.67
CA TYR A 216 13.73 -30.33 -3.25
C TYR A 216 15.23 -30.01 -3.40
N LYS A 217 15.63 -28.74 -3.48
CA LYS A 217 17.05 -28.37 -3.71
C LYS A 217 17.72 -27.73 -2.50
N VAL A 218 16.97 -27.42 -1.43
CA VAL A 218 17.53 -26.81 -0.22
C VAL A 218 17.08 -27.55 1.04
N ILE A 219 15.78 -27.79 1.23
CA ILE A 219 15.26 -28.42 2.46
C ILE A 219 15.62 -29.91 2.51
N GLN A 220 15.20 -30.72 1.53
CA GLN A 220 15.48 -32.17 1.52
C GLN A 220 16.98 -32.52 1.61
N PRO A 221 17.89 -31.83 0.90
CA PRO A 221 19.34 -32.03 1.10
C PRO A 221 19.81 -31.72 2.53
N GLY A 222 19.22 -30.74 3.21
CA GLY A 222 19.51 -30.46 4.63
C GLY A 222 19.00 -31.55 5.58
N ARG A 223 17.95 -32.27 5.18
CA ARG A 223 17.36 -33.38 5.94
C ARG A 223 18.20 -34.66 5.89
N ASN A 224 19.10 -34.80 4.92
CA ASN A 224 20.11 -35.87 4.93
C ASN A 224 20.98 -35.82 6.20
N ALA A 225 21.40 -34.63 6.63
CA ALA A 225 22.26 -34.45 7.79
C ALA A 225 21.56 -34.78 9.13
N THR A 226 20.23 -34.73 9.15
CA THR A 226 19.40 -35.03 10.33
C THR A 226 18.68 -36.37 10.24
N ASN A 227 18.99 -37.20 9.22
CA ASN A 227 18.32 -38.48 8.97
C ASN A 227 16.77 -38.38 9.05
N SER A 228 16.20 -37.39 8.34
CA SER A 228 14.78 -37.07 8.44
C SER A 228 14.13 -36.82 7.08
N VAL A 229 14.68 -37.41 6.02
CA VAL A 229 14.21 -37.18 4.65
C VAL A 229 12.72 -37.53 4.54
N ILE A 230 11.98 -36.67 3.85
CA ILE A 230 10.53 -36.84 3.68
C ILE A 230 10.27 -37.73 2.47
N PHE A 231 9.44 -38.76 2.66
CA PHE A 231 8.81 -39.44 1.54
C PHE A 231 7.76 -38.51 0.93
N ALA A 232 7.95 -38.13 -0.34
CA ALA A 232 7.07 -37.20 -1.06
C ALA A 232 6.00 -37.91 -1.89
N GLY A 233 5.71 -39.19 -1.59
CA GLY A 233 4.65 -39.98 -2.21
C GLY A 233 5.04 -40.65 -3.53
N SER A 234 6.14 -40.26 -4.14
CA SER A 234 6.61 -40.82 -5.41
C SER A 234 8.11 -40.58 -5.59
N ALA A 235 8.72 -41.23 -6.58
CA ALA A 235 10.15 -41.12 -6.89
C ALA A 235 11.04 -41.56 -5.72
N ALA A 236 10.60 -42.62 -5.04
CA ALA A 236 11.28 -43.20 -3.90
C ALA A 236 11.42 -44.71 -4.09
N VAL A 237 12.53 -45.24 -3.59
CA VAL A 237 12.77 -46.69 -3.47
C VAL A 237 12.83 -47.02 -1.99
N PHE A 238 12.27 -48.17 -1.62
CA PHE A 238 12.19 -48.67 -0.26
C PHE A 238 12.81 -50.06 -0.16
N ARG A 239 13.44 -50.34 0.98
CA ARG A 239 13.70 -51.72 1.40
C ARG A 239 12.38 -52.33 1.88
N ARG A 240 11.94 -53.43 1.27
CA ARG A 240 10.65 -54.05 1.61
C ARG A 240 10.53 -54.41 3.09
N LYS A 241 11.60 -54.98 3.67
CA LYS A 241 11.69 -55.29 5.11
C LYS A 241 11.40 -54.07 5.98
N ALA A 242 11.96 -52.91 5.62
CA ALA A 242 11.74 -51.67 6.37
C ALA A 242 10.27 -51.23 6.30
N LEU A 243 9.62 -51.35 5.14
CA LEU A 243 8.19 -51.10 5.02
C LEU A 243 7.36 -52.07 5.87
N GLN A 244 7.68 -53.37 5.87
CA GLN A 244 6.97 -54.37 6.67
C GLN A 244 7.01 -54.06 8.17
N GLU A 245 8.19 -53.69 8.68
CA GLU A 245 8.37 -53.37 10.11
C GLU A 245 7.56 -52.16 10.58
N VAL A 246 7.29 -51.19 9.70
CA VAL A 246 6.49 -50.00 10.02
C VAL A 246 5.00 -50.16 9.72
N GLY A 247 4.57 -51.36 9.31
CA GLY A 247 3.18 -51.65 8.95
C GLY A 247 2.79 -51.22 7.53
N TYR A 248 3.74 -51.27 6.60
CA TYR A 248 3.64 -50.80 5.21
C TYR A 248 3.35 -49.30 5.08
N ILE A 249 2.58 -48.90 4.06
CA ILE A 249 2.20 -47.50 3.84
C ILE A 249 1.09 -47.12 4.84
N ALA A 250 1.28 -46.00 5.54
CA ALA A 250 0.33 -45.49 6.52
C ALA A 250 -1.06 -45.21 5.90
N THR A 251 -2.14 -45.44 6.63
CA THR A 251 -3.52 -45.39 6.09
C THR A 251 -4.47 -44.45 6.86
N GLU A 252 -3.97 -43.86 7.94
CA GLU A 252 -4.72 -43.05 8.90
C GLU A 252 -4.91 -41.61 8.44
N THR A 253 -4.00 -41.12 7.59
CA THR A 253 -4.02 -39.76 7.03
C THR A 253 -4.07 -39.80 5.49
N ILE A 254 -4.45 -38.67 4.87
CA ILE A 254 -4.54 -38.53 3.40
C ILE A 254 -3.15 -38.25 2.78
N THR A 255 -2.18 -37.93 3.61
CA THR A 255 -0.77 -37.80 3.24
C THR A 255 -0.04 -38.99 3.82
N GLU A 256 -0.36 -40.17 3.28
CA GLU A 256 0.23 -41.44 3.66
C GLU A 256 1.75 -41.42 3.55
N ASP A 257 2.25 -40.59 2.64
CA ASP A 257 3.63 -40.46 2.26
C ASP A 257 4.50 -39.95 3.41
N MET A 258 4.29 -38.69 3.81
CA MET A 258 4.99 -38.07 4.94
C MET A 258 4.83 -38.90 6.20
N HIS A 259 3.63 -39.44 6.43
CA HIS A 259 3.32 -40.23 7.61
C HIS A 259 4.13 -41.53 7.67
N THR A 260 4.24 -42.24 6.54
CA THR A 260 5.11 -43.44 6.43
C THR A 260 6.57 -43.07 6.68
N GLY A 261 7.06 -41.98 6.08
CA GLY A 261 8.45 -41.52 6.29
C GLY A 261 8.77 -41.24 7.76
N ILE A 262 7.85 -40.62 8.52
CA ILE A 262 7.99 -40.40 9.96
C ILE A 262 8.10 -41.73 10.72
N ARG A 263 7.25 -42.71 10.37
CA ARG A 263 7.30 -44.05 11.00
C ARG A 263 8.61 -44.75 10.73
N MET A 264 9.15 -44.64 9.53
CA MET A 264 10.47 -45.21 9.19
C MET A 264 11.57 -44.64 10.08
N SER A 265 11.68 -43.31 10.17
CA SER A 265 12.65 -42.69 11.06
C SER A 265 12.42 -43.04 12.53
N ALA A 266 11.16 -43.15 12.97
CA ALA A 266 10.81 -43.51 14.34
C ALA A 266 11.20 -44.97 14.69
N HIS A 267 11.27 -45.86 13.70
CA HIS A 267 11.77 -47.23 13.86
C HIS A 267 13.29 -47.33 13.68
N GLY A 268 14.00 -46.20 13.55
CA GLY A 268 15.45 -46.16 13.43
C GLY A 268 16.00 -46.35 12.01
N TRP A 269 15.13 -46.52 11.01
CA TRP A 269 15.58 -46.65 9.63
C TRP A 269 16.19 -45.35 9.10
N ARG A 270 17.30 -45.48 8.37
CA ARG A 270 17.95 -44.37 7.70
C ARG A 270 17.22 -44.01 6.41
N THR A 271 17.03 -42.72 6.20
CA THR A 271 16.35 -42.13 5.05
C THR A 271 17.34 -41.26 4.28
N VAL A 272 17.44 -41.48 2.97
CA VAL A 272 18.45 -40.85 2.10
C VAL A 272 17.76 -40.06 0.99
N TYR A 273 18.29 -38.88 0.69
CA TYR A 273 17.82 -38.03 -0.40
C TYR A 273 18.93 -37.84 -1.44
N VAL A 274 18.63 -38.23 -2.67
CA VAL A 274 19.50 -38.02 -3.84
C VAL A 274 19.03 -36.76 -4.57
N SER A 275 19.86 -35.73 -4.65
CA SER A 275 19.47 -34.41 -5.18
C SER A 275 19.38 -34.33 -6.72
N GLU A 276 19.50 -35.46 -7.43
CA GLU A 276 19.52 -35.56 -8.89
C GLU A 276 18.10 -35.70 -9.47
N ARG A 277 17.80 -35.01 -10.58
CA ARG A 277 16.50 -35.17 -11.24
C ARG A 277 16.45 -36.53 -11.94
N LEU A 278 15.65 -37.45 -11.41
CA LEU A 278 15.49 -38.80 -11.96
C LEU A 278 14.08 -39.10 -12.47
N ILE A 279 13.14 -38.16 -12.35
CA ILE A 279 11.78 -38.26 -12.91
C ILE A 279 11.35 -36.93 -13.52
N ALA A 280 10.30 -36.96 -14.36
CA ALA A 280 9.60 -35.78 -14.84
C ALA A 280 8.07 -35.98 -14.80
N GLY A 281 7.42 -35.36 -13.82
CA GLY A 281 5.98 -35.37 -13.57
C GLY A 281 5.18 -34.26 -14.26
N GLN A 282 3.90 -34.11 -13.89
CA GLN A 282 3.07 -32.97 -14.29
C GLN A 282 2.63 -32.12 -13.09
N GLY A 283 2.96 -30.83 -13.13
CA GLY A 283 2.52 -29.83 -12.15
C GLY A 283 1.11 -29.31 -12.40
N ALA A 284 0.49 -28.69 -11.38
CA ALA A 284 -0.85 -28.12 -11.49
C ALA A 284 -0.94 -27.00 -12.53
N SER A 285 -1.68 -27.25 -13.61
CA SER A 285 -1.80 -26.36 -14.77
C SER A 285 -2.59 -25.09 -14.47
N ASP A 286 -3.58 -25.16 -13.57
CA ASP A 286 -4.49 -24.07 -13.24
C ASP A 286 -4.76 -23.91 -11.73
N VAL A 287 -5.41 -22.81 -11.37
CA VAL A 287 -5.68 -22.41 -9.98
C VAL A 287 -6.57 -23.40 -9.21
N THR A 288 -7.52 -24.05 -9.88
CA THR A 288 -8.47 -24.98 -9.23
C THR A 288 -7.77 -26.29 -8.84
N THR A 289 -7.00 -26.86 -9.77
CA THR A 289 -6.15 -28.03 -9.54
C THR A 289 -5.11 -27.74 -8.46
N TYR A 290 -4.47 -26.57 -8.52
CA TYR A 290 -3.48 -26.14 -7.55
C TYR A 290 -4.02 -26.11 -6.11
N HIS A 291 -5.12 -25.38 -5.87
CA HIS A 291 -5.68 -25.26 -4.52
C HIS A 291 -6.27 -26.58 -4.00
N SER A 292 -6.79 -27.43 -4.89
CA SER A 292 -7.30 -28.74 -4.50
C SER A 292 -6.16 -29.65 -4.01
N GLN A 293 -5.01 -29.64 -4.68
CA GLN A 293 -3.82 -30.37 -4.23
C GLN A 293 -3.29 -29.81 -2.90
N ARG A 294 -3.12 -28.48 -2.80
CA ARG A 294 -2.58 -27.84 -1.57
C ARG A 294 -3.48 -28.03 -0.36
N LEU A 295 -4.80 -28.03 -0.55
CA LEU A 295 -5.75 -28.29 0.54
C LEU A 295 -5.57 -29.71 1.08
N ARG A 296 -5.44 -30.72 0.20
CA ARG A 296 -5.20 -32.11 0.60
C ARG A 296 -3.87 -32.26 1.33
N TRP A 297 -2.79 -31.67 0.81
CA TRP A 297 -1.48 -31.74 1.44
C TRP A 297 -1.47 -31.09 2.81
N ALA A 298 -2.06 -29.89 2.93
CA ALA A 298 -2.12 -29.18 4.20
C ALA A 298 -2.97 -29.91 5.25
N GLU A 299 -4.16 -30.39 4.86
CA GLU A 299 -5.06 -31.13 5.75
C GLU A 299 -4.44 -32.45 6.21
N GLY A 300 -3.85 -33.22 5.29
CA GLY A 300 -3.18 -34.48 5.61
C GLY A 300 -1.99 -34.27 6.56
N ASN A 301 -1.07 -33.36 6.23
CA ASN A 301 0.12 -33.12 7.06
C ASN A 301 -0.24 -32.66 8.48
N LEU A 302 -1.20 -31.75 8.63
CA LEU A 302 -1.65 -31.30 9.95
C LEU A 302 -2.34 -32.42 10.73
N SER A 303 -3.06 -33.32 10.06
CA SER A 303 -3.72 -34.46 10.72
C SER A 303 -2.75 -35.47 11.32
N ILE A 304 -1.48 -35.54 10.85
CA ILE A 304 -0.44 -36.41 11.42
C ILE A 304 -0.23 -36.10 12.91
N LEU A 305 -0.33 -34.83 13.33
CA LEU A 305 -0.17 -34.43 14.74
C LEU A 305 -1.18 -35.11 15.69
N ARG A 306 -2.28 -35.65 15.15
CA ARG A 306 -3.30 -36.35 15.93
C ARG A 306 -3.03 -37.85 16.07
N TYR A 307 -2.35 -38.44 15.09
CA TYR A 307 -2.09 -39.89 15.06
C TYR A 307 -0.67 -40.18 15.53
N ASP A 308 0.34 -39.73 14.78
CA ASP A 308 1.75 -39.93 15.06
C ASP A 308 2.47 -38.58 15.16
N ASN A 309 2.20 -37.85 16.24
CA ASN A 309 2.82 -36.56 16.48
C ASN A 309 4.35 -36.71 16.56
N PRO A 310 5.14 -36.09 15.65
CA PRO A 310 6.59 -36.24 15.65
C PRO A 310 7.22 -35.71 16.93
N LEU A 311 6.59 -34.78 17.65
CA LEU A 311 7.13 -34.27 18.91
C LEU A 311 7.05 -35.30 20.04
N THR A 312 6.14 -36.29 19.99
CA THR A 312 5.90 -37.23 21.10
C THR A 312 6.08 -38.70 20.73
N ILE A 313 6.09 -39.07 19.45
CA ILE A 313 6.35 -40.44 19.00
C ILE A 313 7.73 -40.92 19.51
N ARG A 314 7.84 -42.18 19.92
CA ARG A 314 9.11 -42.75 20.39
C ARG A 314 10.06 -43.01 19.22
N GLY A 315 11.37 -43.09 19.49
CA GLY A 315 12.40 -43.44 18.51
C GLY A 315 12.98 -42.29 17.67
N LEU A 316 12.34 -41.11 17.64
CA LEU A 316 12.93 -39.92 17.02
C LEU A 316 13.86 -39.15 17.98
N ASP A 317 15.00 -38.71 17.47
CA ASP A 317 15.87 -37.74 18.14
C ASP A 317 15.34 -36.30 18.06
N ILE A 318 15.90 -35.37 18.83
CA ILE A 318 15.40 -33.99 18.87
C ILE A 318 15.49 -33.27 17.51
N GLY A 319 16.52 -33.55 16.71
CA GLY A 319 16.69 -32.97 15.39
C GLY A 319 15.61 -33.45 14.43
N GLN A 320 15.36 -34.76 14.41
CA GLN A 320 14.27 -35.37 13.63
C GLN A 320 12.90 -34.84 14.06
N ARG A 321 12.62 -34.78 15.38
CA ARG A 321 11.37 -34.26 15.93
C ARG A 321 11.06 -32.86 15.42
N LEU A 322 12.01 -31.94 15.59
CA LEU A 322 11.86 -30.55 15.20
C LEU A 322 11.78 -30.40 13.67
N THR A 323 12.48 -31.24 12.92
CA THR A 323 12.53 -31.17 11.46
C THR A 323 11.24 -31.66 10.81
N TYR A 324 10.64 -32.75 11.31
CA TYR A 324 9.29 -33.17 10.90
C TYR A 324 8.23 -32.17 11.37
N PHE A 325 8.29 -31.72 12.62
CA PHE A 325 7.36 -30.72 13.15
C PHE A 325 7.38 -29.43 12.31
N ALA A 326 8.56 -28.96 11.90
CA ALA A 326 8.72 -27.79 11.04
C ALA A 326 7.98 -27.91 9.71
N SER A 327 8.02 -29.09 9.08
CA SER A 327 7.32 -29.34 7.81
C SER A 327 5.80 -29.42 7.98
N ILE A 328 5.34 -29.97 9.10
CA ILE A 328 3.90 -30.05 9.40
C ILE A 328 3.34 -28.66 9.74
N ILE A 329 3.98 -27.94 10.66
CA ILE A 329 3.47 -26.67 11.18
C ILE A 329 3.47 -25.57 10.10
N HIS A 330 4.35 -25.67 9.10
CA HIS A 330 4.35 -24.78 7.93
C HIS A 330 2.97 -24.69 7.25
N TRP A 331 2.21 -25.77 7.22
CA TRP A 331 0.87 -25.81 6.61
C TRP A 331 -0.19 -25.03 7.38
N ALA A 332 0.08 -24.65 8.63
CA ALA A 332 -0.76 -23.76 9.43
C ALA A 332 -0.39 -22.27 9.30
N GLY A 333 0.56 -21.92 8.42
CA GLY A 333 1.04 -20.55 8.20
C GLY A 333 0.00 -19.56 7.69
N GLY A 334 -1.17 -20.01 7.21
CA GLY A 334 -2.22 -19.15 6.69
C GLY A 334 -2.85 -18.22 7.73
N VAL A 335 -3.03 -18.70 8.96
CA VAL A 335 -3.62 -17.91 10.07
C VAL A 335 -2.79 -16.68 10.44
N PRO A 336 -1.49 -16.82 10.77
CA PRO A 336 -0.64 -15.67 11.09
C PRO A 336 -0.44 -14.74 9.88
N ARG A 337 -0.46 -15.27 8.64
CA ARG A 337 -0.41 -14.43 7.44
C ARG A 337 -1.64 -13.54 7.31
N LEU A 338 -2.84 -14.05 7.58
CA LEU A 338 -4.04 -13.21 7.60
C LEU A 338 -3.95 -12.14 8.68
N ALA A 339 -3.47 -12.46 9.88
CA ALA A 339 -3.27 -11.47 10.94
C ALA A 339 -2.35 -10.32 10.49
N LEU A 340 -1.23 -10.64 9.84
CA LEU A 340 -0.33 -9.64 9.25
C LEU A 340 -1.01 -8.80 8.16
N TYR A 341 -1.79 -9.43 7.28
CA TYR A 341 -2.51 -8.72 6.22
C TYR A 341 -3.61 -7.81 6.76
N LEU A 342 -4.26 -8.18 7.86
CA LEU A 342 -5.31 -7.37 8.50
C LEU A 342 -4.74 -6.31 9.45
N THR A 343 -3.47 -6.39 9.83
CA THR A 343 -2.83 -5.41 10.72
C THR A 343 -3.01 -3.95 10.24
N PRO A 344 -2.69 -3.58 8.99
CA PRO A 344 -2.93 -2.21 8.52
C PRO A 344 -4.42 -1.85 8.42
N VAL A 345 -5.31 -2.82 8.18
CA VAL A 345 -6.78 -2.59 8.17
C VAL A 345 -7.26 -2.22 9.58
N MET A 346 -6.89 -3.02 10.56
CA MET A 346 -7.20 -2.79 11.97
C MET A 346 -6.68 -1.45 12.44
N MET A 347 -5.44 -1.12 12.08
CA MET A 347 -4.80 0.14 12.42
C MET A 347 -5.52 1.35 11.82
N LEU A 348 -5.90 1.32 10.54
CA LEU A 348 -6.57 2.46 9.89
C LEU A 348 -8.03 2.64 10.28
N LEU A 349 -8.76 1.54 10.50
CA LEU A 349 -10.17 1.62 10.92
C LEU A 349 -10.30 2.13 12.35
N SER A 350 -9.46 1.64 13.27
CA SER A 350 -9.48 2.08 14.66
C SER A 350 -8.75 3.41 14.90
N GLY A 351 -7.71 3.71 14.11
CA GLY A 351 -6.76 4.79 14.39
C GLY A 351 -5.79 4.45 15.53
N VAL A 352 -5.77 3.20 16.00
CA VAL A 352 -4.93 2.73 17.10
C VAL A 352 -3.88 1.76 16.56
N ALA A 353 -2.61 2.11 16.73
CA ALA A 353 -1.51 1.24 16.32
C ALA A 353 -1.35 0.05 17.29
N PRO A 354 -1.05 -1.17 16.80
CA PRO A 354 -0.71 -2.34 17.64
C PRO A 354 0.71 -2.27 18.23
N VAL A 355 1.30 -1.08 18.20
CA VAL A 355 2.63 -0.76 18.72
C VAL A 355 2.45 0.51 19.57
N ALA A 356 2.95 0.51 20.80
CA ALA A 356 2.72 1.60 21.75
C ALA A 356 3.29 2.94 21.25
N GLU A 357 4.54 2.92 20.79
CA GLU A 357 5.24 4.11 20.31
C GLU A 357 6.20 3.74 19.18
N ILE A 358 6.23 4.55 18.12
CA ILE A 358 7.14 4.37 16.98
C ILE A 358 8.40 5.18 17.24
N THR A 359 9.40 4.55 17.85
CA THR A 359 10.68 5.19 18.18
C THR A 359 11.75 4.92 17.11
N PRO A 360 12.77 5.80 16.96
CA PRO A 360 13.94 5.51 16.12
C PRO A 360 14.64 4.20 16.50
N THR A 361 14.62 3.84 17.79
CA THR A 361 15.14 2.56 18.28
C THR A 361 14.37 1.38 17.72
N LEU A 362 13.03 1.42 17.76
CA LEU A 362 12.21 0.37 17.14
C LEU A 362 12.49 0.27 15.63
N ALA A 363 12.60 1.41 14.93
CA ALA A 363 12.94 1.42 13.52
C ALA A 363 14.31 0.77 13.25
N ALA A 364 15.33 1.10 14.03
CA ALA A 364 16.67 0.53 13.90
C ALA A 364 16.69 -0.99 14.17
N VAL A 365 16.02 -1.45 15.23
CA VAL A 365 15.93 -2.88 15.57
C VAL A 365 15.16 -3.64 14.47
N PHE A 366 14.02 -3.10 14.01
CA PHE A 366 13.20 -3.69 12.95
C PHE A 366 13.96 -3.77 11.62
N LEU A 367 14.64 -2.70 11.20
CA LEU A 367 15.43 -2.68 9.97
C LEU A 367 16.65 -3.62 10.05
N THR A 368 17.28 -3.73 11.21
CA THR A 368 18.38 -4.69 11.43
C THR A 368 17.88 -6.13 11.32
N TYR A 369 16.73 -6.43 11.94
CA TYR A 369 16.04 -7.71 11.81
C TYR A 369 15.71 -8.02 10.35
N LEU A 370 15.00 -7.11 9.67
CA LEU A 370 14.57 -7.32 8.29
C LEU A 370 15.76 -7.46 7.34
N GLY A 371 16.77 -6.61 7.47
CA GLY A 371 17.98 -6.64 6.65
C GLY A 371 18.78 -7.93 6.82
N THR A 372 18.99 -8.35 8.07
CA THR A 372 19.70 -9.60 8.39
C THR A 372 18.92 -10.82 7.89
N MET A 373 17.60 -10.84 8.09
CA MET A 373 16.73 -11.90 7.59
C MET A 373 16.76 -11.98 6.06
N MET A 374 16.58 -10.86 5.36
CA MET A 374 16.60 -10.80 3.90
C MET A 374 17.94 -11.26 3.32
N LEU A 375 19.06 -10.82 3.91
CA LEU A 375 20.40 -11.24 3.49
C LEU A 375 20.61 -12.74 3.70
N THR A 376 20.22 -13.25 4.87
CA THR A 376 20.36 -14.67 5.22
C THR A 376 19.53 -15.55 4.30
N LEU A 377 18.25 -15.21 4.07
CA LEU A 377 17.38 -15.94 3.15
C LEU A 377 17.92 -15.90 1.72
N ARG A 378 18.43 -14.76 1.24
CA ARG A 378 19.05 -14.66 -0.09
C ARG A 378 20.23 -15.61 -0.25
N VAL A 379 21.05 -15.79 0.79
CA VAL A 379 22.19 -16.72 0.79
C VAL A 379 21.71 -18.17 0.81
N ILE A 380 20.72 -18.50 1.64
CA ILE A 380 20.17 -19.87 1.76
C ILE A 380 19.46 -20.29 0.47
N TYR A 381 18.69 -19.40 -0.14
CA TYR A 381 17.90 -19.72 -1.32
C TYR A 381 18.76 -20.05 -2.54
N ARG A 382 20.05 -19.67 -2.58
CA ARG A 382 21.02 -20.07 -3.63
C ARG A 382 20.52 -19.89 -5.08
N GLY A 383 19.63 -18.92 -5.31
CA GLY A 383 19.01 -18.67 -6.61
C GLY A 383 17.89 -19.66 -7.01
N TYR A 384 17.52 -20.60 -6.14
CA TYR A 384 16.36 -21.49 -6.32
C TYR A 384 15.03 -20.79 -6.06
N THR A 385 15.02 -19.72 -5.25
CA THR A 385 13.83 -18.88 -5.04
C THR A 385 14.24 -17.46 -4.62
N ASN A 386 13.26 -16.58 -4.45
CA ASN A 386 13.44 -15.23 -3.92
C ASN A 386 12.24 -14.83 -3.05
N TYR A 387 12.39 -13.73 -2.32
CA TYR A 387 11.35 -13.21 -1.42
C TYR A 387 10.02 -12.94 -2.15
N ASP A 388 10.06 -12.35 -3.34
CA ASP A 388 8.86 -12.02 -4.10
C ASP A 388 8.02 -13.23 -4.52
N LEU A 389 8.69 -14.31 -4.90
CA LEU A 389 8.02 -15.56 -5.26
C LEU A 389 7.43 -16.23 -4.02
N ILE A 390 8.16 -16.24 -2.91
CA ILE A 390 7.66 -16.80 -1.64
C ILE A 390 6.42 -16.03 -1.16
N GLU A 391 6.45 -14.70 -1.13
CA GLU A 391 5.30 -13.89 -0.72
C GLU A 391 4.12 -13.99 -1.69
N PHE A 392 4.38 -14.14 -3.00
CA PHE A 392 3.33 -14.45 -3.97
C PHE A 392 2.60 -15.76 -3.61
N PHE A 393 3.33 -16.82 -3.25
CA PHE A 393 2.72 -18.10 -2.87
C PHE A 393 2.13 -18.09 -1.46
N ASN A 394 2.64 -17.29 -0.53
CA ASN A 394 1.97 -17.05 0.75
C ASN A 394 0.60 -16.38 0.53
N MET A 395 0.52 -15.39 -0.35
CA MET A 395 -0.73 -14.73 -0.74
C MET A 395 -1.68 -15.67 -1.50
N ALA A 396 -1.14 -16.61 -2.30
CA ALA A 396 -1.96 -17.65 -2.92
C ALA A 396 -2.53 -18.61 -1.84
N ASN A 397 -1.69 -19.08 -0.93
CA ASN A 397 -1.99 -20.20 -0.05
C ASN A 397 -2.67 -19.84 1.27
N PHE A 398 -2.62 -18.58 1.76
CA PHE A 398 -3.09 -18.25 3.12
C PHE A 398 -4.50 -18.77 3.41
N TRP A 399 -5.44 -18.57 2.48
CA TRP A 399 -6.82 -19.04 2.67
C TRP A 399 -6.93 -20.56 2.65
N THR A 400 -6.16 -21.23 1.79
CA THR A 400 -6.15 -22.70 1.71
C THR A 400 -5.56 -23.32 2.97
N GLN A 401 -4.49 -22.72 3.49
CA GLN A 401 -3.86 -23.11 4.76
C GLN A 401 -4.78 -22.82 5.96
N MET A 402 -5.50 -21.71 5.97
CA MET A 402 -6.51 -21.45 7.00
C MET A 402 -7.62 -22.49 7.00
N ARG A 403 -8.16 -22.82 5.81
CA ARG A 403 -9.22 -23.83 5.67
C ARG A 403 -8.76 -25.21 6.13
N SER A 404 -7.55 -25.63 5.77
CA SER A 404 -6.98 -26.91 6.22
C SER A 404 -6.68 -26.90 7.71
N THR A 405 -6.15 -25.82 8.27
CA THR A 405 -5.93 -25.68 9.72
C THR A 405 -7.24 -25.84 10.49
N TRP A 406 -8.29 -25.15 10.06
CA TRP A 406 -9.63 -25.28 10.66
C TRP A 406 -10.14 -26.72 10.56
N ARG A 407 -10.00 -27.36 9.39
CA ARG A 407 -10.43 -28.74 9.18
C ARG A 407 -9.70 -29.73 10.07
N ALA A 408 -8.37 -29.66 10.09
CA ALA A 408 -7.52 -30.54 10.88
C ALA A 408 -7.75 -30.37 12.39
N ALA A 409 -7.95 -29.13 12.86
CA ALA A 409 -8.16 -28.83 14.28
C ALA A 409 -9.56 -29.24 14.79
N PHE A 410 -10.62 -28.96 14.01
CA PHE A 410 -12.00 -29.03 14.53
C PHE A 410 -12.88 -30.10 13.88
N THR A 411 -12.50 -30.64 12.72
CA THR A 411 -13.36 -31.59 12.00
C THR A 411 -12.93 -33.01 12.33
N LYS A 412 -13.83 -33.82 12.90
CA LYS A 412 -13.58 -35.25 13.21
C LYS A 412 -13.75 -36.19 12.00
N GLN A 413 -14.30 -35.70 10.89
CA GLN A 413 -14.55 -36.52 9.71
C GLN A 413 -13.24 -36.81 8.98
N LYS A 414 -13.01 -38.09 8.64
CA LYS A 414 -11.94 -38.48 7.71
C LYS A 414 -12.17 -37.72 6.41
N ALA A 415 -11.26 -36.83 6.02
CA ALA A 415 -11.42 -36.14 4.76
C ALA A 415 -11.42 -37.16 3.61
N LYS A 416 -12.38 -37.00 2.70
CA LYS A 416 -12.49 -37.88 1.53
C LYS A 416 -11.47 -37.43 0.49
N PHE A 417 -10.68 -38.37 -0.02
CA PHE A 417 -9.79 -38.13 -1.14
C PHE A 417 -10.63 -37.82 -2.39
N VAL A 418 -10.59 -36.57 -2.85
CA VAL A 418 -11.20 -36.17 -4.13
C VAL A 418 -10.12 -36.24 -5.20
N VAL A 419 -10.34 -37.07 -6.22
CA VAL A 419 -9.38 -37.26 -7.31
C VAL A 419 -9.37 -36.04 -8.22
N THR A 420 -8.19 -35.47 -8.44
CA THR A 420 -7.99 -34.34 -9.35
C THR A 420 -7.68 -34.84 -10.74
N HIS A 421 -8.47 -34.50 -11.77
CA HIS A 421 -8.14 -34.90 -13.14
C HIS A 421 -6.79 -34.32 -13.59
N LYS A 422 -5.97 -35.16 -14.22
CA LYS A 422 -4.61 -34.85 -14.67
C LYS A 422 -4.55 -34.24 -16.10
N ARG A 423 -5.60 -34.38 -16.91
CA ARG A 423 -5.76 -33.67 -18.21
C ARG A 423 -6.56 -32.37 -18.03
N GLY A 424 -6.08 -31.31 -18.69
CA GLY A 424 -6.45 -29.93 -18.41
C GLY A 424 -7.84 -29.48 -18.87
N GLY A 425 -8.35 -28.52 -18.11
CA GLY A 425 -9.60 -27.78 -18.27
C GLY A 425 -9.94 -27.21 -16.90
N ARG A 426 -10.40 -25.94 -16.81
CA ARG A 426 -10.77 -25.35 -15.51
C ARG A 426 -11.81 -26.25 -14.83
N GLN A 427 -11.47 -26.83 -13.68
CA GLN A 427 -12.41 -27.64 -12.92
C GLN A 427 -13.29 -26.72 -12.08
N GLY A 428 -14.51 -26.49 -12.56
CA GLY A 428 -15.48 -25.67 -11.86
C GLY A 428 -15.12 -24.18 -11.83
N SER A 429 -15.72 -23.48 -10.87
CA SER A 429 -15.60 -22.02 -10.77
C SER A 429 -14.25 -21.61 -10.18
N THR A 430 -13.57 -20.66 -10.81
CA THR A 430 -12.38 -20.02 -10.23
C THR A 430 -12.73 -19.11 -9.05
N LEU A 431 -14.01 -18.71 -8.92
CA LEU A 431 -14.46 -17.69 -7.97
C LEU A 431 -14.12 -18.01 -6.51
N PRO A 432 -14.35 -19.23 -5.97
CA PRO A 432 -14.05 -19.56 -4.58
C PRO A 432 -12.55 -19.49 -4.23
N HIS A 433 -11.69 -19.65 -5.23
CA HIS A 433 -10.23 -19.61 -5.07
C HIS A 433 -9.65 -18.19 -5.15
N ILE A 434 -10.38 -17.25 -5.74
CA ILE A 434 -9.95 -15.85 -5.87
C ILE A 434 -10.70 -14.88 -4.93
N MET A 435 -11.89 -15.27 -4.47
CA MET A 435 -12.73 -14.45 -3.59
C MET A 435 -12.01 -13.99 -2.32
N PRO A 436 -11.24 -14.83 -1.59
CA PRO A 436 -10.53 -14.39 -0.38
C PRO A 436 -9.56 -13.23 -0.66
N GLN A 437 -8.85 -13.29 -1.79
CA GLN A 437 -7.93 -12.24 -2.20
C GLN A 437 -8.66 -10.98 -2.67
N ILE A 438 -9.83 -11.12 -3.31
CA ILE A 438 -10.69 -9.97 -3.65
C ILE A 438 -11.20 -9.30 -2.37
N LEU A 439 -11.75 -10.06 -1.43
CA LEU A 439 -12.25 -9.54 -0.15
C LEU A 439 -11.15 -8.86 0.66
N LEU A 440 -9.96 -9.47 0.72
CA LEU A 440 -8.79 -8.87 1.37
C LEU A 440 -8.40 -7.56 0.67
N LEU A 441 -8.31 -7.56 -0.66
CA LEU A 441 -7.97 -6.36 -1.42
C LEU A 441 -8.99 -5.24 -1.21
N SER A 442 -10.29 -5.58 -1.19
CA SER A 442 -11.36 -4.63 -0.87
C SER A 442 -11.21 -4.06 0.54
N ALA A 443 -10.99 -4.90 1.55
CA ALA A 443 -10.79 -4.45 2.93
C ALA A 443 -9.57 -3.52 3.06
N LEU A 444 -8.44 -3.89 2.45
CA LEU A 444 -7.21 -3.08 2.43
C LEU A 444 -7.48 -1.68 1.84
N TRP A 445 -8.05 -1.59 0.64
CA TRP A 445 -8.28 -0.30 -0.01
C TRP A 445 -9.40 0.53 0.64
N CYS A 446 -10.47 -0.10 1.13
CA CYS A 446 -11.52 0.63 1.87
C CYS A 446 -10.95 1.22 3.16
N SER A 447 -10.13 0.47 3.89
CA SER A 447 -9.46 0.97 5.09
C SER A 447 -8.44 2.09 4.77
N LEU A 448 -7.77 2.01 3.62
CA LEU A 448 -6.87 3.07 3.16
C LEU A 448 -7.63 4.37 2.90
N VAL A 449 -8.72 4.30 2.14
CA VAL A 449 -9.58 5.46 1.86
C VAL A 449 -10.14 6.01 3.15
N TYR A 450 -10.68 5.14 4.02
CA TYR A 450 -11.19 5.53 5.34
C TYR A 450 -10.13 6.26 6.18
N GLY A 451 -8.93 5.69 6.31
CA GLY A 451 -7.85 6.26 7.12
C GLY A 451 -7.36 7.62 6.60
N TRP A 452 -7.18 7.77 5.29
CA TRP A 452 -6.78 9.04 4.68
C TRP A 452 -7.90 10.10 4.73
N VAL A 453 -9.16 9.71 4.50
CA VAL A 453 -10.31 10.61 4.66
C VAL A 453 -10.42 11.07 6.12
N ARG A 454 -10.25 10.16 7.08
CA ARG A 454 -10.18 10.48 8.52
C ARG A 454 -9.08 11.52 8.80
N HIS A 455 -7.86 11.28 8.33
CA HIS A 455 -6.76 12.21 8.57
C HIS A 455 -6.99 13.59 7.93
N LEU A 456 -7.35 13.62 6.64
CA LEU A 456 -7.47 14.88 5.88
C LEU A 456 -8.65 15.75 6.34
N LEU A 457 -9.76 15.15 6.77
CA LEU A 457 -10.99 15.88 7.10
C LEU A 457 -11.21 16.07 8.62
N PHE A 458 -10.58 15.26 9.48
CA PHE A 458 -10.96 15.19 10.90
C PHE A 458 -9.84 15.24 11.92
N ASP A 459 -8.67 14.78 11.54
CA ASP A 459 -7.55 14.66 12.46
C ASP A 459 -6.24 14.93 11.72
N PRO A 460 -5.94 16.21 11.44
CA PRO A 460 -4.67 16.59 10.85
C PRO A 460 -3.48 16.22 11.75
N GLN A 461 -3.73 15.95 13.04
CA GLN A 461 -2.73 15.52 14.02
C GLN A 461 -2.56 13.99 14.08
N LEU A 462 -3.40 13.22 13.34
CA LEU A 462 -3.29 11.77 13.27
C LEU A 462 -1.88 11.37 12.83
N ASP A 463 -1.29 10.38 13.51
CA ASP A 463 0.10 9.96 13.30
C ASP A 463 0.40 9.65 11.83
N LEU A 464 1.04 10.62 11.17
CA LEU A 464 1.45 10.54 9.77
C LEU A 464 2.42 9.38 9.53
N VAL A 465 3.24 9.02 10.51
CA VAL A 465 4.19 7.91 10.42
C VAL A 465 3.41 6.59 10.39
N GLY A 466 2.47 6.41 11.33
CA GLY A 466 1.54 5.29 11.33
C GLY A 466 0.76 5.17 10.01
N LEU A 467 0.11 6.25 9.57
CA LEU A 467 -0.64 6.29 8.30
C LEU A 467 0.26 5.91 7.11
N GLY A 468 1.50 6.40 7.09
CA GLY A 468 2.51 6.05 6.09
C GLY A 468 2.88 4.57 6.11
N ILE A 469 3.12 3.98 7.28
CA ILE A 469 3.43 2.54 7.44
C ILE A 469 2.26 1.67 6.97
N ALA A 470 1.03 1.99 7.40
CA ALA A 470 -0.16 1.25 7.00
C ALA A 470 -0.38 1.34 5.48
N THR A 471 -0.18 2.53 4.89
CA THR A 471 -0.23 2.74 3.44
C THR A 471 0.79 1.86 2.71
N PHE A 472 2.04 1.85 3.17
CA PHE A 472 3.08 1.00 2.59
C PHE A 472 2.71 -0.49 2.65
N LEU A 473 2.24 -0.98 3.80
CA LEU A 473 1.83 -2.38 3.97
C LEU A 473 0.66 -2.75 3.06
N ILE A 474 -0.35 -1.87 2.95
CA ILE A 474 -1.49 -2.06 2.04
C ILE A 474 -1.03 -2.16 0.60
N LEU A 475 -0.15 -1.27 0.13
CA LEU A 475 0.40 -1.32 -1.23
C LEU A 475 1.22 -2.61 -1.44
N HIS A 476 2.01 -3.00 -0.44
CA HIS A 476 2.81 -4.21 -0.46
C HIS A 476 1.96 -5.49 -0.54
N HIS A 477 0.88 -5.59 0.22
CA HIS A 477 -0.03 -6.75 0.17
C HIS A 477 -0.86 -6.74 -1.13
N SER A 478 -1.34 -5.56 -1.53
CA SER A 478 -2.13 -5.37 -2.75
C SER A 478 -1.38 -5.83 -4.00
N ARG A 479 -0.07 -5.56 -4.10
CA ARG A 479 0.72 -5.96 -5.28
C ARG A 479 0.70 -7.48 -5.48
N TYR A 480 0.77 -8.26 -4.39
CA TYR A 480 0.76 -9.72 -4.44
C TYR A 480 -0.63 -10.27 -4.67
N ALA A 481 -1.66 -9.69 -4.03
CA ALA A 481 -3.05 -10.05 -4.28
C ALA A 481 -3.40 -9.84 -5.76
N VAL A 482 -3.06 -8.68 -6.33
CA VAL A 482 -3.26 -8.39 -7.76
C VAL A 482 -2.43 -9.31 -8.65
N ALA A 483 -1.18 -9.60 -8.30
CA ALA A 483 -0.35 -10.54 -9.06
C ALA A 483 -0.97 -11.95 -9.08
N TYR A 484 -1.48 -12.43 -7.94
CA TYR A 484 -2.18 -13.71 -7.83
C TYR A 484 -3.45 -13.72 -8.67
N LEU A 485 -4.31 -12.70 -8.54
CA LEU A 485 -5.55 -12.59 -9.32
C LEU A 485 -5.29 -12.59 -10.83
N ARG A 486 -4.22 -11.91 -11.29
CA ARG A 486 -3.80 -11.94 -12.69
C ARG A 486 -3.40 -13.34 -13.15
N CYS A 487 -2.65 -14.07 -12.32
CA CYS A 487 -2.21 -15.42 -12.63
C CYS A 487 -3.39 -16.41 -12.65
N ALA A 488 -4.31 -16.31 -11.69
CA ALA A 488 -5.49 -17.17 -11.60
C ALA A 488 -6.50 -16.95 -12.75
N MET A 489 -6.69 -15.69 -13.17
CA MET A 489 -7.65 -15.36 -14.22
C MET A 489 -7.14 -15.58 -15.65
N ALA A 490 -5.82 -15.58 -15.87
CA ALA A 490 -5.19 -15.79 -17.17
C ALA A 490 -4.26 -17.03 -17.15
N PRO A 491 -4.82 -18.26 -17.27
CA PRO A 491 -4.02 -19.48 -17.23
C PRO A 491 -2.97 -19.49 -18.35
N ALA A 492 -1.82 -20.10 -18.06
CA ALA A 492 -0.66 -20.17 -18.97
C ALA A 492 -0.97 -20.91 -20.29
N SER A 493 -1.86 -21.90 -20.24
CA SER A 493 -2.37 -22.62 -21.41
C SER A 493 -3.88 -22.76 -21.32
N LYS A 494 -4.58 -22.55 -22.45
CA LYS A 494 -6.00 -22.92 -22.60
C LYS A 494 -6.18 -24.37 -23.06
N ARG A 495 -5.09 -25.06 -23.39
CA ARG A 495 -5.11 -26.44 -23.92
C ARG A 495 -5.16 -27.43 -22.76
N ALA A 496 -5.87 -28.53 -22.96
CA ALA A 496 -5.92 -29.64 -22.01
C ALA A 496 -4.56 -30.33 -21.86
N ILE A 497 -3.79 -30.36 -22.94
CA ILE A 497 -2.51 -31.06 -23.04
C ILE A 497 -1.38 -30.03 -23.14
N TYR A 498 -0.32 -30.25 -22.37
CA TYR A 498 0.90 -29.43 -22.45
C TYR A 498 1.70 -29.79 -23.69
N ARG A 499 2.18 -28.78 -24.42
CA ARG A 499 3.06 -29.00 -25.57
C ARG A 499 4.48 -28.59 -25.24
N HIS A 500 5.40 -29.54 -25.33
CA HIS A 500 6.81 -29.33 -25.06
C HIS A 500 7.44 -28.49 -26.17
N ARG A 501 8.33 -27.56 -25.80
CA ARG A 501 9.05 -26.74 -26.76
C ARG A 501 10.36 -27.37 -27.17
N LEU A 502 10.49 -27.55 -28.46
CA LEU A 502 11.65 -28.13 -29.11
C LEU A 502 11.64 -27.69 -30.57
N ASN A 503 12.82 -27.64 -31.16
CA ASN A 503 13.04 -27.23 -32.54
C ASN A 503 13.74 -28.36 -33.26
N LEU A 504 12.94 -29.22 -33.88
CA LEU A 504 13.37 -30.41 -34.60
C LEU A 504 12.86 -30.35 -36.04
N PRO A 505 13.55 -30.97 -37.00
CA PRO A 505 13.11 -30.99 -38.38
C PRO A 505 11.90 -31.91 -38.55
N VAL A 506 10.93 -31.45 -39.34
CA VAL A 506 9.68 -32.18 -39.65
C VAL A 506 9.51 -32.27 -41.14
N ARG A 507 9.49 -33.49 -41.69
CA ARG A 507 8.99 -33.73 -43.04
C ARG A 507 7.47 -33.72 -43.01
N TYR A 508 6.87 -33.07 -43.99
CA TYR A 508 5.42 -33.05 -44.15
C TYR A 508 5.05 -33.37 -45.59
N GLU A 509 3.90 -34.02 -45.77
CA GLU A 509 3.29 -34.32 -47.05
C GLU A 509 1.77 -34.13 -46.94
N PHE A 510 1.21 -33.16 -47.67
CA PHE A 510 -0.22 -32.87 -47.69
C PHE A 510 -0.75 -32.90 -49.12
N LYS A 511 -1.93 -33.49 -49.31
CA LYS A 511 -2.60 -33.50 -50.62
C LYS A 511 -3.83 -32.58 -50.55
N ASN A 512 -3.93 -31.60 -51.43
CA ASN A 512 -5.13 -30.76 -51.50
C ASN A 512 -6.30 -31.52 -52.17
N ASN A 513 -7.50 -30.93 -52.14
CA ASN A 513 -8.70 -31.52 -52.74
C ASN A 513 -8.62 -31.71 -54.26
N GLU A 514 -7.70 -31.01 -54.94
CA GLU A 514 -7.44 -31.11 -56.38
C GLU A 514 -6.38 -32.17 -56.72
N GLY A 515 -5.82 -32.86 -55.71
CA GLY A 515 -4.83 -33.91 -55.88
C GLY A 515 -3.36 -33.44 -55.98
N LYS A 516 -3.08 -32.13 -55.86
CA LYS A 516 -1.73 -31.59 -55.79
C LYS A 516 -1.09 -31.92 -54.44
N VAL A 517 0.12 -32.49 -54.50
CA VAL A 517 0.93 -32.85 -53.33
C VAL A 517 1.82 -31.68 -52.93
N PHE A 518 1.84 -31.38 -51.63
CA PHE A 518 2.64 -30.36 -50.98
C PHE A 518 3.57 -31.07 -49.99
N GLU A 519 4.82 -31.26 -50.38
CA GLU A 519 5.85 -31.89 -49.55
C GLU A 519 6.97 -30.89 -49.21
N GLY A 520 7.65 -31.10 -48.09
CA GLY A 520 8.76 -30.25 -47.67
C GLY A 520 9.25 -30.56 -46.26
N ILE A 521 10.20 -29.73 -45.80
CA ILE A 521 10.77 -29.81 -44.45
C ILE A 521 10.57 -28.49 -43.73
N GLY A 522 9.97 -28.56 -42.55
CA GLY A 522 9.80 -27.46 -41.61
C GLY A 522 10.51 -27.72 -40.29
N VAL A 523 10.25 -26.86 -39.30
CA VAL A 523 10.78 -26.99 -37.93
C VAL A 523 9.65 -27.03 -36.92
N THR A 524 9.71 -27.95 -35.95
CA THR A 524 8.76 -27.95 -34.83
C THR A 524 8.88 -26.67 -34.02
N THR A 525 7.75 -26.14 -33.59
CA THR A 525 7.68 -25.11 -32.53
C THR A 525 7.35 -25.74 -31.19
N ASP A 526 6.56 -26.82 -31.21
CA ASP A 526 6.14 -27.59 -30.06
C ASP A 526 5.70 -29.01 -30.46
N LEU A 527 5.72 -29.96 -29.51
CA LEU A 527 5.28 -31.35 -29.68
C LEU A 527 4.50 -31.83 -28.42
N SER A 528 3.48 -32.64 -28.64
CA SER A 528 2.70 -33.37 -27.64
C SER A 528 2.20 -34.70 -28.21
N ASP A 529 1.59 -35.53 -27.38
CA ASP A 529 0.90 -36.76 -27.78
C ASP A 529 -0.32 -36.51 -28.69
N SER A 530 -0.89 -35.30 -28.68
CA SER A 530 -2.07 -34.94 -29.49
C SER A 530 -1.76 -34.20 -30.79
N GLY A 531 -0.50 -33.85 -31.05
CA GLY A 531 -0.12 -33.03 -32.20
C GLY A 531 1.11 -32.18 -31.98
N LEU A 532 1.43 -31.36 -32.98
CA LEU A 532 2.64 -30.54 -33.01
C LEU A 532 2.35 -29.17 -33.63
N GLY A 533 3.26 -28.22 -33.44
CA GLY A 533 3.28 -26.96 -34.19
C GLY A 533 4.47 -26.96 -35.13
N VAL A 534 4.33 -26.48 -36.37
CA VAL A 534 5.42 -26.43 -37.37
C VAL A 534 5.50 -25.06 -38.01
N VAL A 535 6.72 -24.61 -38.27
CA VAL A 535 6.98 -23.52 -39.21
C VAL A 535 7.44 -24.11 -40.54
N ALA A 536 6.78 -23.70 -41.62
CA ALA A 536 7.04 -24.10 -42.99
C ALA A 536 7.20 -22.87 -43.89
N TYR A 537 7.84 -23.06 -45.04
CA TYR A 537 8.16 -21.99 -46.00
C TYR A 537 7.24 -21.97 -47.22
N SER A 538 6.30 -22.92 -47.30
CA SER A 538 5.29 -23.01 -48.34
C SER A 538 3.88 -22.98 -47.74
N SER A 539 2.92 -22.50 -48.52
CA SER A 539 1.51 -22.53 -48.14
C SER A 539 0.98 -23.96 -48.23
N LEU A 540 0.48 -24.48 -47.11
CA LEU A 540 -0.11 -25.81 -46.99
C LEU A 540 -1.64 -25.73 -46.93
N PRO A 541 -2.35 -26.69 -47.54
CA PRO A 541 -3.81 -26.75 -47.47
C PRO A 541 -4.28 -27.01 -46.02
N THR A 542 -5.25 -26.23 -45.55
CA THR A 542 -5.80 -26.37 -44.18
C THR A 542 -6.96 -27.36 -44.15
N ASN A 543 -7.23 -27.97 -42.98
CA ASN A 543 -8.30 -28.95 -42.77
C ASN A 543 -8.26 -30.22 -43.65
N VAL A 544 -7.11 -30.52 -44.26
CA VAL A 544 -6.88 -31.80 -44.97
C VAL A 544 -5.92 -32.69 -44.17
N ARG A 545 -6.07 -34.01 -44.35
CA ARG A 545 -5.14 -34.99 -43.78
C ARG A 545 -3.84 -34.99 -44.58
N GLY A 546 -2.74 -35.10 -43.85
CA GLY A 546 -1.42 -35.32 -44.42
C GLY A 546 -0.57 -36.14 -43.46
N ILE A 547 0.63 -36.48 -43.90
CA ILE A 547 1.60 -37.24 -43.14
C ILE A 547 2.65 -36.27 -42.61
N VAL A 548 2.99 -36.42 -41.33
CA VAL A 548 4.12 -35.72 -40.73
C VAL A 548 5.10 -36.70 -40.12
N GLU A 549 6.39 -36.42 -40.31
CA GLU A 549 7.49 -37.21 -39.76
C GLU A 549 8.46 -36.27 -39.04
N VAL A 550 8.51 -36.37 -37.71
CA VAL A 550 9.55 -35.71 -36.90
C VAL A 550 10.79 -36.60 -36.95
N ILE A 551 11.89 -36.07 -37.48
CA ILE A 551 13.12 -36.83 -37.70
C ILE A 551 14.19 -36.33 -36.75
N VAL A 552 14.69 -37.22 -35.90
CA VAL A 552 15.77 -36.90 -34.97
C VAL A 552 16.78 -38.02 -34.99
N ASN A 553 18.03 -37.67 -34.75
CA ASN A 553 19.10 -38.62 -34.77
C ASN A 553 18.92 -39.72 -33.69
N GLY A 554 18.53 -40.92 -34.12
CA GLY A 554 18.21 -42.06 -33.25
C GLY A 554 16.72 -42.26 -32.92
N ASP A 555 15.83 -41.34 -33.30
CA ASP A 555 14.38 -41.43 -33.04
C ASP A 555 13.55 -40.85 -34.20
N ARG A 556 12.45 -41.52 -34.55
CA ARG A 556 11.51 -41.04 -35.57
C ARG A 556 10.09 -41.18 -35.07
N MET A 557 9.27 -40.17 -35.33
CA MET A 557 7.84 -40.22 -35.09
C MET A 557 7.13 -39.89 -36.40
N LYS A 558 6.27 -40.81 -36.87
CA LYS A 558 5.45 -40.63 -38.07
C LYS A 558 3.98 -40.73 -37.67
N ALA A 559 3.17 -39.76 -38.07
CA ALA A 559 1.74 -39.73 -37.76
C ALA A 559 0.94 -39.08 -38.91
N GLU A 560 -0.32 -39.47 -39.04
CA GLU A 560 -1.29 -38.68 -39.79
C GLU A 560 -1.69 -37.44 -38.99
N ALA A 561 -1.81 -36.30 -39.65
CA ALA A 561 -2.15 -35.04 -39.01
C ALA A 561 -3.03 -34.14 -39.89
N VAL A 562 -3.82 -33.28 -39.24
CA VAL A 562 -4.64 -32.25 -39.88
C VAL A 562 -4.20 -30.87 -39.41
N ILE A 563 -4.08 -29.93 -40.34
CA ILE A 563 -3.76 -28.53 -40.04
C ILE A 563 -5.02 -27.81 -39.54
N ARG A 564 -5.02 -27.42 -38.26
CA ARG A 564 -6.13 -26.71 -37.58
C ARG A 564 -5.92 -25.21 -37.45
N TYR A 565 -4.67 -24.77 -37.52
CA TYR A 565 -4.29 -23.37 -37.39
C TYR A 565 -3.23 -23.05 -38.43
N ALA A 566 -3.37 -21.89 -39.06
CA ALA A 566 -2.40 -21.35 -40.00
C ALA A 566 -2.28 -19.84 -39.75
N ALA A 567 -1.06 -19.35 -39.61
CA ALA A 567 -0.75 -17.93 -39.60
C ALA A 567 0.38 -17.66 -40.59
N HIS A 568 0.24 -16.59 -41.38
CA HIS A 568 1.24 -16.18 -42.36
C HIS A 568 1.94 -14.91 -41.90
N ARG A 569 3.24 -14.84 -42.14
CA ARG A 569 4.07 -13.65 -41.95
C ARG A 569 4.82 -13.37 -43.24
N GLU A 570 4.64 -12.17 -43.76
CA GLU A 570 5.26 -11.71 -45.00
C GLU A 570 6.48 -10.85 -44.69
N GLY A 571 7.58 -11.08 -45.41
CA GLY A 571 8.79 -10.27 -45.36
C GLY A 571 8.80 -9.16 -46.41
N GLU A 572 9.67 -8.18 -46.23
CA GLU A 572 9.97 -7.22 -47.30
C GLU A 572 10.98 -7.81 -48.29
N ALA A 573 10.71 -7.64 -49.59
CA ALA A 573 11.62 -8.09 -50.64
C ALA A 573 12.98 -7.36 -50.56
N HIS A 574 14.07 -8.11 -50.64
CA HIS A 574 15.43 -7.56 -50.60
C HIS A 574 16.20 -7.92 -51.86
N ARG A 575 16.80 -6.91 -52.53
CA ARG A 575 17.75 -7.07 -53.66
C ARG A 575 17.31 -8.05 -54.75
N GLY A 576 16.11 -7.89 -55.31
CA GLY A 576 15.64 -8.69 -56.45
C GLY A 576 15.19 -10.12 -56.12
N ALA A 577 15.17 -10.51 -54.85
CA ALA A 577 14.60 -11.79 -54.40
C ALA A 577 13.11 -11.64 -54.04
N GLN A 578 12.34 -12.72 -54.24
CA GLN A 578 10.93 -12.80 -53.83
C GLN A 578 10.80 -12.61 -52.31
N ALA A 579 9.74 -11.94 -51.87
CA ALA A 579 9.44 -11.75 -50.45
C ALA A 579 9.42 -13.11 -49.73
N PRO A 580 10.23 -13.32 -48.67
CA PRO A 580 10.25 -14.58 -47.95
C PRO A 580 8.92 -14.79 -47.24
N ASN A 581 8.31 -15.96 -47.48
CA ASN A 581 7.06 -16.34 -46.85
C ASN A 581 7.32 -17.32 -45.70
N LEU A 582 6.76 -17.02 -44.52
CA LEU A 582 6.85 -17.87 -43.36
C LEU A 582 5.44 -18.20 -42.86
N TYR A 583 5.14 -19.49 -42.76
CA TYR A 583 3.85 -19.98 -42.30
C TYR A 583 4.01 -20.76 -41.00
N ARG A 584 3.22 -20.41 -39.99
CA ARG A 584 3.13 -21.16 -38.74
C ARG A 584 1.85 -21.97 -38.72
N TYR A 585 2.00 -23.29 -38.65
CA TYR A 585 0.92 -24.26 -38.63
C TYR A 585 0.76 -24.90 -37.26
N GLY A 586 -0.48 -25.11 -36.85
CA GLY A 586 -0.84 -25.95 -35.71
C GLY A 586 -1.50 -27.22 -36.21
N LEU A 587 -0.88 -28.36 -35.93
CA LEU A 587 -1.32 -29.68 -36.38
C LEU A 587 -1.89 -30.47 -35.21
N GLU A 588 -2.92 -31.25 -35.52
CA GLU A 588 -3.55 -32.24 -34.64
C GLU A 588 -3.33 -33.63 -35.25
N PHE A 589 -2.89 -34.60 -34.44
CA PHE A 589 -2.76 -35.97 -34.91
C PHE A 589 -4.13 -36.63 -35.05
N VAL A 590 -4.28 -37.46 -36.09
CA VAL A 590 -5.51 -38.21 -36.34
C VAL A 590 -5.23 -39.67 -36.08
N ASP A 591 -5.97 -40.26 -35.13
CA ASP A 591 -5.88 -41.68 -34.75
C ASP A 591 -4.43 -42.19 -34.68
N PRO A 592 -3.54 -41.53 -33.90
CA PRO A 592 -2.13 -41.85 -33.90
C PRO A 592 -1.90 -43.29 -33.44
N THR A 593 -1.02 -44.02 -34.14
CA THR A 593 -0.67 -45.38 -33.76
C THR A 593 0.05 -45.38 -32.41
N PRO A 594 0.01 -46.51 -31.66
CA PRO A 594 0.71 -46.61 -30.39
C PRO A 594 2.20 -46.26 -30.53
N GLU A 595 2.88 -46.70 -31.60
CA GLU A 595 4.29 -46.40 -31.86
C GLU A 595 4.55 -44.90 -32.07
N ALA A 596 3.61 -44.18 -32.70
CA ALA A 596 3.71 -42.75 -32.90
C ALA A 596 3.60 -41.98 -31.57
N LEU A 597 2.68 -42.39 -30.69
CA LEU A 597 2.53 -41.83 -29.34
C LEU A 597 3.79 -42.06 -28.50
N ASP A 598 4.35 -43.26 -28.57
CA ASP A 598 5.56 -43.67 -27.84
C ASP A 598 6.77 -42.86 -28.28
N ALA A 599 6.93 -42.72 -29.60
CA ALA A 599 7.98 -41.89 -30.18
C ALA A 599 7.80 -40.41 -29.80
N ALA A 600 6.58 -39.88 -29.82
CA ALA A 600 6.32 -38.49 -29.43
C ALA A 600 6.70 -38.22 -27.97
N SER A 601 6.32 -39.12 -27.05
CA SER A 601 6.65 -39.04 -25.62
C SER A 601 8.18 -39.09 -25.41
N ARG A 602 8.84 -40.09 -25.99
CA ARG A 602 10.30 -40.27 -25.88
C ARG A 602 11.08 -39.09 -26.46
N ILE A 603 10.68 -38.58 -27.62
CA ILE A 603 11.29 -37.39 -28.24
C ILE A 603 11.10 -36.17 -27.34
N ALA A 604 9.91 -35.97 -26.77
CA ALA A 604 9.65 -34.83 -25.88
C ALA A 604 10.53 -34.89 -24.61
N GLN A 605 10.69 -36.05 -23.98
CA GLN A 605 11.54 -36.19 -22.80
C GLN A 605 13.01 -35.93 -23.12
N ARG A 606 13.52 -36.57 -24.18
CA ARG A 606 14.94 -36.54 -24.55
C ARG A 606 15.39 -35.22 -25.16
N PHE A 607 14.56 -34.60 -26.00
CA PHE A 607 14.95 -33.42 -26.79
C PHE A 607 14.31 -32.11 -26.32
N ALA A 608 13.31 -32.16 -25.43
CA ALA A 608 12.76 -30.97 -24.79
C ALA A 608 13.07 -30.93 -23.30
N VAL A 609 12.55 -31.89 -22.52
CA VAL A 609 12.59 -31.81 -21.05
C VAL A 609 14.02 -31.83 -20.51
N ALA A 610 14.83 -32.84 -20.86
CA ALA A 610 16.19 -32.97 -20.35
C ALA A 610 17.12 -31.81 -20.77
N PRO A 611 17.16 -31.37 -22.05
CA PRO A 611 17.96 -30.22 -22.47
C PRO A 611 17.56 -28.92 -21.77
N TRP A 612 16.25 -28.66 -21.60
CA TRP A 612 15.79 -27.46 -20.90
C TRP A 612 16.21 -27.46 -19.43
N TYR A 613 16.11 -28.59 -18.72
CA TYR A 613 16.63 -28.70 -17.35
C TYR A 613 18.12 -28.39 -17.27
N SER A 614 18.94 -28.94 -18.19
CA SER A 614 20.37 -28.63 -18.24
C SER A 614 20.64 -27.13 -18.42
N VAL A 615 19.87 -26.46 -19.29
CA VAL A 615 19.95 -25.00 -19.46
C VAL A 615 19.58 -24.26 -18.17
N PHE A 616 18.48 -24.66 -17.52
CA PHE A 616 18.00 -24.01 -16.31
C PHE A 616 18.99 -24.14 -15.14
N GLU A 617 19.56 -25.32 -14.94
CA GLU A 617 20.54 -25.56 -13.87
C GLU A 617 21.86 -24.83 -14.13
N ARG A 618 22.34 -24.81 -15.38
CA ARG A 618 23.57 -24.10 -15.77
C ARG A 618 23.46 -22.59 -15.52
N ASN A 619 22.33 -21.99 -15.87
CA ASN A 619 22.10 -20.56 -15.69
C ASN A 619 21.95 -20.14 -14.21
N ARG A 620 21.69 -21.09 -13.30
CA ARG A 620 21.64 -20.83 -11.85
C ARG A 620 23.03 -20.85 -11.19
N LYS A 621 23.98 -21.65 -11.68
CA LYS A 621 25.31 -21.84 -11.06
C LYS A 621 26.28 -20.65 -11.22
N THR A 622 25.94 -19.63 -12.01
CA THR A 622 26.80 -18.44 -12.20
C THR A 622 26.44 -17.30 -11.24
N GLY A 623 27.05 -17.31 -10.06
CA GLY A 623 27.22 -16.08 -9.28
C GLY A 623 28.13 -15.11 -10.06
N VAL A 624 27.73 -13.83 -10.15
CA VAL A 624 28.43 -12.73 -10.83
C VAL A 624 29.04 -13.14 -12.18
N ARG A 625 28.32 -12.86 -13.27
CA ARG A 625 28.95 -12.80 -14.60
C ARG A 625 30.07 -11.76 -14.54
N VAL A 626 31.30 -12.21 -14.36
CA VAL A 626 32.43 -11.57 -15.02
C VAL A 626 32.14 -11.80 -16.50
N ARG A 627 31.58 -10.78 -17.16
CA ARG A 627 31.63 -10.69 -18.61
C ARG A 627 33.12 -10.65 -18.94
N GLY A 628 33.73 -11.82 -19.10
CA GLY A 628 35.01 -11.92 -19.77
C GLY A 628 34.77 -11.34 -21.15
N HIS A 629 35.24 -10.12 -21.38
CA HIS A 629 35.55 -9.64 -22.71
C HIS A 629 36.69 -10.52 -23.23
N LEU A 630 36.35 -11.73 -23.67
CA LEU A 630 37.12 -12.40 -24.68
C LEU A 630 36.61 -11.84 -26.00
N SER A 631 37.21 -10.70 -26.37
CA SER A 631 37.28 -10.30 -27.76
C SER A 631 38.09 -11.37 -28.48
N ASP A 632 37.46 -12.07 -29.41
CA ASP A 632 38.17 -12.55 -30.59
C ASP A 632 37.15 -12.61 -31.75
N ARG A 633 37.08 -11.48 -32.46
CA ARG A 633 36.36 -11.23 -33.71
C ARG A 633 34.90 -11.75 -33.74
N GLU A 634 33.97 -10.93 -33.22
CA GLU A 634 32.53 -11.18 -33.28
C GLU A 634 32.02 -11.24 -34.74
N VAL A 635 31.92 -12.45 -35.28
CA VAL A 635 31.02 -12.69 -36.42
C VAL A 635 29.61 -12.69 -35.85
N THR A 636 28.75 -11.78 -36.33
CA THR A 636 27.33 -11.72 -35.93
C THR A 636 26.67 -13.08 -36.14
N ARG A 637 26.05 -13.61 -35.09
CA ARG A 637 25.31 -14.88 -35.08
C ARG A 637 23.82 -14.59 -34.86
N GLU A 638 22.98 -15.09 -35.74
CA GLU A 638 21.53 -15.02 -35.62
C GLU A 638 20.97 -16.34 -35.09
N GLU A 639 20.06 -16.29 -34.11
CA GLU A 639 19.48 -17.49 -33.46
C GLU A 639 18.37 -18.16 -34.29
N PHE A 640 18.53 -18.19 -35.62
CA PHE A 640 17.55 -18.83 -36.50
C PHE A 640 17.50 -20.34 -36.27
N LYS A 641 16.29 -20.89 -36.24
CA LYS A 641 15.98 -22.31 -36.12
C LYS A 641 15.57 -22.83 -37.48
N LEU A 642 16.53 -23.33 -38.24
CA LEU A 642 16.36 -23.81 -39.60
C LEU A 642 16.65 -25.31 -39.66
N PRO A 643 15.90 -26.10 -40.44
CA PRO A 643 16.21 -27.50 -40.66
C PRO A 643 17.55 -27.61 -41.40
N VAL A 644 18.37 -28.57 -40.98
CA VAL A 644 19.62 -28.91 -41.66
C VAL A 644 19.64 -30.40 -41.96
N ILE A 645 19.99 -30.74 -43.19
CA ILE A 645 20.21 -32.10 -43.67
C ILE A 645 21.70 -32.26 -43.92
N MET A 646 22.34 -33.21 -43.26
CA MET A 646 23.78 -33.48 -43.38
C MET A 646 24.00 -34.86 -43.97
N ARG A 647 24.93 -35.00 -44.92
CA ARG A 647 25.32 -36.28 -45.50
C ARG A 647 26.69 -36.69 -44.97
N VAL A 648 26.69 -37.45 -43.88
CA VAL A 648 27.93 -37.88 -43.19
C VAL A 648 28.22 -39.33 -43.61
N GLY A 649 29.17 -39.52 -44.53
CA GLY A 649 29.41 -40.82 -45.14
C GLY A 649 28.19 -41.31 -45.94
N ASN A 650 27.66 -42.49 -45.60
CA ASN A 650 26.45 -43.06 -46.23
C ASN A 650 25.14 -42.73 -45.48
N GLU A 651 25.19 -41.94 -44.41
CA GLU A 651 24.02 -41.63 -43.60
C GLU A 651 23.54 -40.19 -43.76
N GLU A 652 22.22 -40.01 -43.79
CA GLU A 652 21.55 -38.72 -43.74
C GLU A 652 21.19 -38.37 -42.30
N VAL A 653 21.71 -37.24 -41.81
CA VAL A 653 21.51 -36.77 -40.44
C VAL A 653 20.71 -35.47 -40.46
N HIS A 654 19.59 -35.48 -39.75
CA HIS A 654 18.72 -34.32 -39.63
C HIS A 654 18.92 -33.62 -38.29
N CYS A 655 19.01 -32.30 -38.32
CA CYS A 655 19.02 -31.48 -37.12
C CYS A 655 18.41 -30.10 -37.38
N THR A 656 18.50 -29.22 -36.39
CA THR A 656 18.05 -27.83 -36.50
C THR A 656 19.15 -26.92 -35.98
N THR A 657 19.35 -25.79 -36.66
CA THR A 657 20.30 -24.78 -36.21
C THR A 657 19.84 -24.20 -34.86
N ARG A 658 20.77 -24.07 -33.93
CA ARG A 658 20.63 -23.24 -32.73
C ARG A 658 20.85 -21.78 -33.09
N ASP A 659 21.87 -21.53 -33.90
CA ASP A 659 22.19 -20.24 -34.48
C ASP A 659 23.09 -20.43 -35.71
N LEU A 660 23.22 -19.35 -36.47
CA LEU A 660 23.85 -19.31 -37.76
C LEU A 660 24.68 -18.02 -37.92
N SER A 661 25.81 -18.12 -38.60
CA SER A 661 26.65 -16.99 -39.00
C SER A 661 27.17 -17.19 -40.40
N ILE A 662 27.83 -16.19 -40.99
CA ILE A 662 28.43 -16.32 -42.32
C ILE A 662 29.57 -17.36 -42.40
N ARG A 663 30.11 -17.82 -41.26
CA ARG A 663 31.26 -18.75 -41.19
C ARG A 663 30.94 -20.13 -40.62
N ALA A 664 29.85 -20.27 -39.87
CA ALA A 664 29.54 -21.48 -39.15
C ALA A 664 28.07 -21.54 -38.73
N MET A 665 27.56 -22.75 -38.54
CA MET A 665 26.29 -23.04 -37.86
C MET A 665 26.54 -23.78 -36.55
N ARG A 666 25.65 -23.59 -35.57
CA ARG A 666 25.58 -24.44 -34.37
C ARG A 666 24.34 -25.30 -34.44
N CYS A 667 24.44 -26.59 -34.13
CA CYS A 667 23.29 -27.49 -34.08
C CYS A 667 23.31 -28.33 -32.80
N ILE A 668 22.13 -28.76 -32.36
CA ILE A 668 21.96 -29.67 -31.23
C ILE A 668 21.67 -31.07 -31.78
N MET A 669 22.45 -32.08 -31.38
CA MET A 669 22.40 -33.42 -31.94
C MET A 669 22.64 -34.48 -30.86
N ALA A 670 22.00 -35.65 -31.02
CA ALA A 670 22.20 -36.79 -30.11
C ALA A 670 23.33 -37.74 -30.55
N LYS A 671 23.48 -38.00 -31.86
CA LYS A 671 24.59 -38.83 -32.35
C LYS A 671 25.85 -37.98 -32.50
N PRO A 672 27.00 -38.47 -32.02
CA PRO A 672 28.24 -37.76 -32.22
C PRO A 672 28.74 -37.86 -33.66
N ILE A 673 29.24 -36.74 -34.17
CA ILE A 673 30.07 -36.66 -35.37
C ILE A 673 31.50 -36.46 -34.90
N GLU A 674 32.44 -37.24 -35.43
CA GLU A 674 33.86 -37.13 -35.08
C GLU A 674 34.40 -35.75 -35.45
N ASP A 675 35.30 -35.21 -34.62
CA ASP A 675 35.88 -33.88 -34.84
C ASP A 675 36.71 -33.85 -36.12
N GLY A 676 36.60 -32.77 -36.90
CA GLY A 676 37.27 -32.63 -38.19
C GLY A 676 36.62 -33.37 -39.37
N THR A 677 35.51 -34.09 -39.16
CA THR A 677 34.74 -34.72 -40.25
C THR A 677 34.19 -33.66 -41.19
N VAL A 678 34.46 -33.82 -42.49
CA VAL A 678 33.94 -32.95 -43.56
C VAL A 678 32.75 -33.64 -44.22
N PHE A 679 31.66 -32.90 -44.45
CA PHE A 679 30.43 -33.43 -45.04
C PHE A 679 29.67 -32.34 -45.78
N ASP A 680 28.77 -32.76 -46.68
CA ASP A 680 27.83 -31.86 -47.35
C ASP A 680 26.62 -31.63 -46.45
N ALA A 681 26.18 -30.37 -46.34
CA ALA A 681 25.01 -29.98 -45.58
C ALA A 681 24.10 -29.06 -46.39
N GLU A 682 22.79 -29.22 -46.22
CA GLU A 682 21.76 -28.37 -46.81
C GLU A 682 20.93 -27.72 -45.70
N ILE A 683 20.97 -26.39 -45.63
CA ILE A 683 20.16 -25.59 -44.71
C ILE A 683 18.88 -25.17 -45.44
N VAL A 684 17.73 -25.62 -44.97
CA VAL A 684 16.43 -25.30 -45.57
C VAL A 684 15.98 -23.92 -45.09
N SER A 685 15.84 -22.96 -46.00
CA SER A 685 15.52 -21.56 -45.68
C SER A 685 14.34 -21.02 -46.48
N PRO A 686 13.66 -19.94 -46.03
CA PRO A 686 12.52 -19.35 -46.75
C PRO A 686 12.89 -18.71 -48.09
N ILE A 687 14.18 -18.49 -48.35
CA ILE A 687 14.70 -17.93 -49.61
C ILE A 687 15.37 -18.98 -50.49
N GLY A 688 15.22 -20.27 -50.15
CA GLY A 688 15.77 -21.41 -50.88
C GLY A 688 16.78 -22.25 -50.07
N PRO A 689 17.12 -23.46 -50.54
CA PRO A 689 18.09 -24.33 -49.86
C PRO A 689 19.52 -23.77 -50.00
N ILE A 690 20.25 -23.74 -48.90
CA ILE A 690 21.66 -23.30 -48.85
C ILE A 690 22.53 -24.54 -48.73
N LYS A 691 23.22 -24.90 -49.81
CA LYS A 691 24.15 -26.04 -49.86
C LYS A 691 25.56 -25.58 -49.47
N VAL A 692 26.16 -26.29 -48.52
CA VAL A 692 27.44 -25.92 -47.92
C VAL A 692 28.26 -27.17 -47.60
N LYS A 693 29.57 -27.11 -47.83
CA LYS A 693 30.53 -28.06 -47.27
C LYS A 693 30.93 -27.60 -45.88
N ALA A 694 30.65 -28.42 -44.88
CA ALA A 694 30.89 -28.10 -43.49
C ALA A 694 31.85 -29.08 -42.84
N ARG A 695 32.59 -28.60 -41.84
CA ARG A 695 33.51 -29.37 -41.01
C ARG A 695 33.07 -29.31 -39.55
N SER A 696 33.03 -30.45 -38.86
CA SER A 696 32.77 -30.50 -37.42
C SER A 696 33.93 -29.89 -36.63
N THR A 697 33.59 -29.06 -35.64
CA THR A 697 34.54 -28.47 -34.68
C THR A 697 33.93 -28.57 -33.28
N ILE A 698 34.60 -29.31 -32.39
CA ILE A 698 34.34 -29.59 -30.96
C ILE A 698 32.87 -29.50 -30.48
N ALA A 699 32.42 -30.67 -30.00
CA ALA A 699 31.12 -30.93 -29.40
C ALA A 699 31.06 -30.57 -27.91
N ARG A 700 30.23 -29.61 -27.53
CA ARG A 700 29.91 -29.33 -26.12
C ARG A 700 28.75 -30.20 -25.67
N VAL A 701 28.96 -31.08 -24.70
CA VAL A 701 27.87 -31.87 -24.09
C VAL A 701 26.83 -30.93 -23.44
N ILE A 702 25.56 -31.04 -23.85
CA ILE A 702 24.42 -30.33 -23.24
C ILE A 702 23.86 -31.18 -22.11
N THR A 703 23.50 -32.43 -22.39
CA THR A 703 22.99 -33.39 -21.40
C THR A 703 23.92 -34.59 -21.32
N GLY A 704 24.19 -35.06 -20.10
CA GLY A 704 24.94 -36.31 -19.88
C GLY A 704 24.09 -37.56 -20.16
N PRO A 705 24.62 -38.77 -19.89
CA PRO A 705 23.79 -39.97 -19.79
C PRO A 705 22.58 -39.72 -18.85
N PRO A 706 21.39 -40.24 -19.17
CA PRO A 706 21.10 -41.21 -20.24
C PRO A 706 20.78 -40.57 -21.62
N HIS A 707 20.45 -39.28 -21.68
CA HIS A 707 19.94 -38.66 -22.92
C HIS A 707 21.01 -38.22 -23.92
N ARG A 708 22.27 -38.06 -23.50
CA ARG A 708 23.46 -37.63 -24.28
C ARG A 708 23.11 -36.78 -25.52
N VAL A 709 22.86 -35.50 -25.27
CA VAL A 709 22.64 -34.50 -26.32
C VAL A 709 23.81 -33.52 -26.29
N SER A 710 24.43 -33.27 -27.44
CA SER A 710 25.59 -32.40 -27.59
C SER A 710 25.32 -31.27 -28.58
N GLU A 711 25.94 -30.13 -28.32
CA GLU A 711 25.99 -28.98 -29.20
C GLU A 711 27.23 -29.08 -30.08
N TYR A 712 27.04 -29.08 -31.39
CA TYR A 712 28.11 -29.11 -32.38
C TYR A 712 28.24 -27.76 -33.06
N VAL A 713 29.47 -27.33 -33.28
CA VAL A 713 29.78 -26.22 -34.20
C VAL A 713 30.23 -26.84 -35.53
N PHE A 714 29.66 -26.36 -36.63
CA PHE A 714 30.06 -26.75 -37.97
C PHE A 714 30.56 -25.52 -38.72
N THR A 715 31.85 -25.47 -39.03
CA THR A 715 32.46 -24.39 -39.81
C THR A 715 32.26 -24.65 -41.29
N PHE A 716 32.02 -23.58 -42.06
CA PHE A 716 31.81 -23.67 -43.50
C PHE A 716 33.15 -23.63 -44.24
N ASP A 717 33.50 -24.72 -44.92
CA ASP A 717 34.72 -24.85 -45.73
C ASP A 717 34.50 -24.38 -47.17
N GLY A 718 33.26 -24.46 -47.68
CA GLY A 718 32.90 -23.99 -49.03
C GLY A 718 31.38 -23.98 -49.26
N PHE A 719 30.92 -23.26 -50.28
CA PHE A 719 29.51 -23.18 -50.67
C PHE A 719 29.34 -23.69 -52.11
N GLU A 720 28.22 -24.35 -52.37
CA GLU A 720 27.80 -24.70 -53.73
C GLU A 720 26.85 -23.63 -54.28
N ASP A 721 26.88 -23.41 -55.60
CA ASP A 721 26.05 -22.43 -56.31
C ASP A 721 26.04 -21.03 -55.67
N GLN A 722 24.86 -20.43 -55.51
CA GLN A 722 24.64 -19.14 -54.84
C GLN A 722 24.52 -19.27 -53.30
N GLY A 723 24.98 -20.36 -52.70
CA GLY A 723 24.77 -20.66 -51.27
C GLY A 723 25.31 -19.57 -50.33
N ARG A 724 26.48 -18.98 -50.63
CA ARG A 724 27.06 -17.92 -49.79
C ARG A 724 26.25 -16.62 -49.85
N SER A 725 25.75 -16.23 -51.03
CA SER A 725 24.91 -15.05 -51.19
C SER A 725 23.54 -15.25 -50.56
N LEU A 726 22.94 -16.44 -50.68
CA LEU A 726 21.69 -16.78 -50.00
C LEU A 726 21.86 -16.73 -48.48
N LEU A 727 22.95 -17.30 -47.94
CA LEU A 727 23.26 -17.20 -46.51
C LEU A 727 23.40 -15.75 -46.04
N GLN A 728 24.09 -14.90 -46.80
CA GLN A 728 24.20 -13.48 -46.46
C GLN A 728 22.83 -12.79 -46.47
N SER A 729 22.02 -12.99 -47.51
CA SER A 729 20.67 -12.44 -47.59
C SER A 729 19.78 -12.92 -46.43
N LEU A 730 19.91 -14.19 -46.02
CA LEU A 730 19.19 -14.74 -44.86
C LEU A 730 19.59 -14.06 -43.55
N LEU A 731 20.89 -13.82 -43.35
CA LEU A 731 21.39 -13.12 -42.15
C LEU A 731 20.94 -11.66 -42.14
N ASP A 732 20.89 -11.00 -43.30
CA ASP A 732 20.38 -9.64 -43.44
C ASP A 732 18.88 -9.54 -43.07
N LEU A 733 18.09 -10.61 -43.28
CA LEU A 733 16.69 -10.69 -42.80
C LEU A 733 16.58 -10.65 -41.25
N GLY A 734 17.66 -10.93 -40.52
CA GLY A 734 17.69 -10.83 -39.05
C GLY A 734 17.43 -9.43 -38.50
N GLY A 735 17.62 -8.41 -39.35
CA GLY A 735 17.25 -7.02 -39.06
C GLY A 735 15.77 -6.71 -39.21
N GLN A 736 14.95 -7.55 -39.87
CA GLN A 736 13.52 -7.31 -40.08
C GLN A 736 12.67 -7.76 -38.87
N PRO A 737 11.99 -6.83 -38.16
CA PRO A 737 11.22 -7.17 -36.95
C PRO A 737 10.02 -8.10 -37.19
N SER A 738 9.48 -8.16 -38.42
CA SER A 738 8.32 -8.98 -38.78
C SER A 738 8.65 -10.48 -38.87
N LEU A 739 9.80 -10.81 -39.49
CA LEU A 739 10.24 -12.18 -39.77
C LEU A 739 11.12 -12.79 -38.69
N ARG A 740 11.96 -11.97 -38.03
CA ARG A 740 12.90 -12.44 -37.00
C ARG A 740 12.25 -13.32 -35.93
N PRO A 741 11.09 -12.98 -35.33
CA PRO A 741 10.46 -13.84 -34.32
C PRO A 741 10.04 -15.20 -34.86
N GLY A 742 9.68 -15.27 -36.15
CA GLY A 742 9.29 -16.51 -36.81
C GLY A 742 10.48 -17.39 -37.19
N LEU A 743 11.64 -16.81 -37.53
CA LEU A 743 12.87 -17.57 -37.81
C LEU A 743 13.60 -18.02 -36.54
N SER A 744 13.58 -17.20 -35.49
CA SER A 744 14.12 -17.53 -34.17
C SER A 744 13.21 -18.44 -33.35
N LEU A 745 11.96 -18.64 -33.81
CA LEU A 745 10.89 -19.32 -33.09
C LEU A 745 10.68 -18.73 -31.69
N GLU A 746 10.81 -17.40 -31.60
CA GLU A 746 10.53 -16.63 -30.39
C GLU A 746 9.07 -16.83 -29.98
N HIS A 747 8.88 -16.92 -28.67
CA HIS A 747 7.57 -17.20 -28.14
C HIS A 747 6.80 -15.93 -27.85
N GLU A 748 5.64 -15.80 -28.50
CA GLU A 748 4.65 -14.81 -28.11
C GLU A 748 4.16 -15.10 -26.69
N ARG A 749 4.69 -14.34 -25.72
CA ARG A 749 4.21 -14.42 -24.34
C ARG A 749 2.72 -14.08 -24.33
N PRO A 750 1.86 -14.91 -23.72
CA PRO A 750 0.45 -14.58 -23.60
C PRO A 750 0.32 -13.24 -22.87
N ARG A 751 -0.26 -12.23 -23.54
CA ARG A 751 -0.55 -10.93 -22.93
C ARG A 751 -1.58 -11.17 -21.82
N ARG A 752 -1.13 -11.16 -20.56
CA ARG A 752 -2.03 -11.26 -19.40
C ARG A 752 -2.72 -9.90 -19.25
N PRO A 753 -4.04 -9.78 -19.49
CA PRO A 753 -4.72 -8.49 -19.45
C PRO A 753 -4.62 -7.89 -18.04
N PHE A 754 -3.97 -6.73 -17.94
CA PHE A 754 -3.78 -5.99 -16.69
C PHE A 754 -5.09 -5.34 -16.22
N SER A 755 -5.93 -4.91 -17.17
CA SER A 755 -7.09 -4.06 -16.94
C SER A 755 -8.20 -4.73 -16.13
N ARG A 756 -8.49 -6.02 -16.34
CA ARG A 756 -9.63 -6.71 -15.69
C ARG A 756 -9.56 -6.77 -14.15
N PRO A 757 -8.48 -7.28 -13.53
CA PRO A 757 -8.36 -7.28 -12.06
C PRO A 757 -8.29 -5.87 -11.48
N VAL A 758 -7.68 -4.92 -12.19
CA VAL A 758 -7.60 -3.53 -11.75
C VAL A 758 -8.98 -2.88 -11.81
N LEU A 759 -9.76 -3.12 -12.86
CA LEU A 759 -11.12 -2.62 -13.00
C LEU A 759 -12.05 -3.24 -11.96
N ALA A 760 -11.94 -4.56 -11.70
CA ALA A 760 -12.72 -5.21 -10.65
C ALA A 760 -12.38 -4.67 -9.25
N GLY A 761 -11.09 -4.46 -8.97
CA GLY A 761 -10.65 -3.82 -7.73
C GLY A 761 -11.13 -2.37 -7.62
N ALA A 762 -10.96 -1.58 -8.69
CA ALA A 762 -11.43 -0.19 -8.74
C ALA A 762 -12.94 -0.10 -8.59
N LEU A 763 -13.71 -1.01 -9.20
CA LEU A 763 -15.17 -1.08 -9.05
C LEU A 763 -15.56 -1.45 -7.61
N ALA A 764 -14.89 -2.43 -7.00
CA ALA A 764 -15.14 -2.77 -5.60
C ALA A 764 -14.82 -1.59 -4.69
N VAL A 765 -13.71 -0.89 -4.89
CA VAL A 765 -13.37 0.33 -4.15
C VAL A 765 -14.42 1.42 -4.41
N ALA A 766 -14.89 1.60 -5.64
CA ALA A 766 -15.92 2.58 -5.96
C ALA A 766 -17.28 2.25 -5.33
N ILE A 767 -17.61 0.97 -5.14
CA ILE A 767 -18.85 0.51 -4.50
C ILE A 767 -18.75 0.63 -2.97
N PHE A 768 -17.64 0.18 -2.38
CA PHE A 768 -17.49 0.08 -0.94
C PHE A 768 -16.96 1.37 -0.29
N SER A 769 -16.24 2.24 -1.01
CA SER A 769 -15.77 3.52 -0.46
C SER A 769 -16.92 4.44 -0.04
N PRO A 770 -18.00 4.63 -0.84
CA PRO A 770 -19.16 5.41 -0.40
C PRO A 770 -19.83 4.82 0.84
N VAL A 771 -19.89 3.49 0.96
CA VAL A 771 -20.42 2.82 2.16
C VAL A 771 -19.51 3.07 3.35
N ALA A 772 -18.18 2.94 3.19
CA ALA A 772 -17.23 3.21 4.26
C ALA A 772 -17.26 4.69 4.70
N ILE A 773 -17.38 5.62 3.75
CA ILE A 773 -17.56 7.05 4.02
C ILE A 773 -18.92 7.31 4.70
N GLY A 774 -19.99 6.61 4.28
CA GLY A 774 -21.32 6.72 4.89
C GLY A 774 -21.34 6.22 6.33
N VAL A 775 -20.72 5.06 6.60
CA VAL A 775 -20.53 4.53 7.95
C VAL A 775 -19.65 5.46 8.78
N PHE A 776 -18.55 5.98 8.21
CA PHE A 776 -17.71 6.97 8.88
C PHE A 776 -18.55 8.17 9.31
N ARG A 777 -19.34 8.75 8.39
CA ARG A 777 -20.22 9.87 8.70
C ARG A 777 -21.22 9.52 9.79
N GLN A 778 -21.84 8.35 9.73
CA GLN A 778 -22.80 7.93 10.74
C GLN A 778 -22.17 7.75 12.14
N VAL A 779 -20.93 7.26 12.21
CA VAL A 779 -20.22 7.03 13.48
C VAL A 779 -19.67 8.33 14.07
N HIS A 780 -19.22 9.25 13.21
CA HIS A 780 -18.57 10.50 13.60
C HIS A 780 -19.40 11.75 13.29
N ASP A 781 -20.72 11.64 13.13
CA ASP A 781 -21.60 12.76 12.75
C ASP A 781 -21.55 13.88 13.79
N ASP A 782 -21.50 13.50 15.06
CA ASP A 782 -21.40 14.44 16.17
C ASP A 782 -20.03 15.14 16.21
N ASP A 783 -18.95 14.39 15.96
CA ASP A 783 -17.60 14.97 15.89
C ASP A 783 -17.44 15.87 14.65
N LEU A 784 -18.12 15.53 13.55
CA LEU A 784 -18.26 16.30 12.31
C LEU A 784 -18.90 17.67 12.58
N LEU A 785 -20.02 17.66 13.31
CA LEU A 785 -20.75 18.85 13.70
C LEU A 785 -19.89 19.76 14.60
N LEU A 786 -19.13 19.18 15.54
CA LEU A 786 -18.25 19.95 16.43
C LEU A 786 -17.00 20.52 15.73
N ALA A 787 -16.39 19.77 14.80
CA ALA A 787 -15.14 20.16 14.12
C ALA A 787 -15.30 21.26 13.06
N GLY A 788 -16.52 21.48 12.54
CA GLY A 788 -16.82 22.50 11.53
C GLY A 788 -16.61 23.95 11.98
N SER A 789 -16.44 24.18 13.28
CA SER A 789 -16.21 25.47 13.95
C SER A 789 -15.04 26.29 13.42
N LYS A 790 -13.89 25.65 13.14
CA LYS A 790 -12.61 26.39 13.10
C LYS A 790 -12.12 26.99 11.77
N ARG A 791 -12.71 26.77 10.58
CA ARG A 791 -12.20 27.49 9.36
C ARG A 791 -13.01 27.56 8.07
N GLU A 792 -14.01 26.71 7.81
CA GLU A 792 -14.71 26.71 6.50
C GLU A 792 -16.23 26.96 6.56
N LEU A 793 -16.81 27.07 7.76
CA LEU A 793 -18.26 27.29 7.91
C LEU A 793 -18.71 28.76 7.92
N ALA A 794 -17.81 29.73 7.84
CA ALA A 794 -18.19 31.14 7.65
C ALA A 794 -19.02 31.35 6.35
N LEU A 795 -18.94 30.42 5.39
CA LEU A 795 -19.74 30.39 4.15
C LEU A 795 -21.00 29.51 4.21
N ARG A 796 -21.23 28.78 5.32
CA ARG A 796 -22.38 27.87 5.53
C ARG A 796 -23.02 28.06 6.91
N MET A 797 -23.02 29.29 7.43
CA MET A 797 -23.62 29.58 8.74
C MET A 797 -25.14 29.37 8.70
N GLU A 798 -25.59 28.24 9.26
CA GLU A 798 -26.89 28.11 9.95
C GLU A 798 -27.04 26.86 10.85
N THR A 799 -26.08 25.92 10.91
CA THR A 799 -26.40 24.56 11.41
C THR A 799 -25.43 23.96 12.44
N VAL A 800 -25.28 24.60 13.61
CA VAL A 800 -25.23 23.79 14.84
C VAL A 800 -26.47 24.18 15.63
N ASN A 801 -27.51 23.37 15.54
CA ASN A 801 -28.73 23.60 16.30
C ASN A 801 -28.38 23.49 17.80
N ALA A 802 -28.83 24.43 18.63
CA ALA A 802 -28.59 24.40 20.07
C ALA A 802 -28.97 23.04 20.71
N LYS A 803 -30.01 22.38 20.15
CA LYS A 803 -30.45 21.03 20.54
C LYS A 803 -29.43 19.93 20.27
N ASP A 804 -28.68 20.01 19.17
CA ASP A 804 -27.67 19.01 18.83
C ASP A 804 -26.46 19.15 19.75
N LEU A 805 -26.04 20.38 20.03
CA LEU A 805 -24.98 20.66 20.99
C LEU A 805 -25.36 20.22 22.42
N ASP A 806 -26.62 20.41 22.82
CA ASP A 806 -27.15 19.92 24.11
C ASP A 806 -27.14 18.39 24.21
N ARG A 807 -27.57 17.70 23.14
CA ARG A 807 -27.54 16.24 23.08
C ARG A 807 -26.10 15.74 23.19
N ILE A 808 -25.20 16.26 22.35
CA ILE A 808 -23.79 15.84 22.32
C ILE A 808 -23.11 16.09 23.66
N PHE A 809 -23.35 17.25 24.28
CA PHE A 809 -22.84 17.56 25.62
C PHE A 809 -23.32 16.56 26.68
N THR A 810 -24.62 16.26 26.68
CA THR A 810 -25.23 15.35 27.66
C THR A 810 -24.75 13.91 27.48
N GLU A 811 -24.70 13.42 26.25
CA GLU A 811 -24.22 12.07 25.91
C GLU A 811 -22.74 11.92 26.25
N THR A 812 -21.90 12.88 25.86
CA THR A 812 -20.46 12.86 26.17
C THR A 812 -20.21 12.81 27.68
N LEU A 813 -20.99 13.55 28.47
CA LEU A 813 -20.84 13.60 29.93
C LEU A 813 -21.56 12.48 30.68
N SER A 814 -22.28 11.60 29.97
CA SER A 814 -22.93 10.43 30.57
C SER A 814 -21.96 9.25 30.75
N ASP A 815 -20.84 9.24 30.02
CA ASP A 815 -19.77 8.28 30.18
C ASP A 815 -18.93 8.57 31.43
N ASP A 816 -18.55 7.52 32.18
CA ASP A 816 -17.71 7.65 33.39
C ASP A 816 -16.32 8.23 33.07
N LEU A 817 -15.82 8.01 31.85
CA LEU A 817 -14.54 8.50 31.34
C LEU A 817 -14.72 8.94 29.87
N PRO A 818 -15.16 10.19 29.64
CA PRO A 818 -15.42 10.70 28.29
C PRO A 818 -14.13 10.79 27.46
N ASP A 819 -14.25 10.53 26.16
CA ASP A 819 -13.13 10.60 25.21
C ASP A 819 -12.52 12.02 25.13
N LYS A 820 -11.20 12.12 25.36
CA LYS A 820 -10.46 13.40 25.39
C LYS A 820 -10.62 14.21 24.11
N ARG A 821 -10.65 13.57 22.94
CA ARG A 821 -10.77 14.26 21.65
C ARG A 821 -12.16 14.87 21.50
N ARG A 822 -13.21 14.12 21.83
CA ARG A 822 -14.58 14.66 21.84
C ARG A 822 -14.72 15.81 22.83
N LEU A 823 -14.09 15.74 24.00
CA LEU A 823 -14.05 16.85 24.96
C LEU A 823 -13.34 18.09 24.41
N LEU A 824 -12.24 17.96 23.66
CA LEU A 824 -11.55 19.10 23.04
C LEU A 824 -12.39 19.76 21.93
N LEU A 825 -13.02 18.96 21.07
CA LEU A 825 -13.94 19.46 20.04
C LEU A 825 -15.15 20.17 20.68
N LEU A 826 -15.68 19.59 21.77
CA LEU A 826 -16.78 20.16 22.53
C LEU A 826 -16.37 21.45 23.25
N LYS A 827 -15.16 21.51 23.82
CA LYS A 827 -14.58 22.74 24.39
C LYS A 827 -14.61 23.86 23.34
N ASP A 828 -14.03 23.62 22.17
CA ASP A 828 -13.93 24.64 21.12
C ASP A 828 -15.33 25.09 20.63
N ALA A 829 -16.25 24.15 20.41
CA ALA A 829 -17.62 24.47 20.01
C ALA A 829 -18.41 25.25 21.07
N LEU A 830 -18.21 24.94 22.37
CA LEU A 830 -18.85 25.65 23.48
C LEU A 830 -18.28 27.06 23.66
N GLU A 831 -16.97 27.23 23.44
CA GLU A 831 -16.29 28.52 23.49
C GLU A 831 -16.81 29.47 22.39
N GLU A 832 -16.91 29.00 21.14
CA GLU A 832 -17.49 29.77 20.03
C GLU A 832 -18.97 30.08 20.23
N SER A 833 -19.72 29.12 20.78
CA SER A 833 -21.15 29.29 21.10
C SER A 833 -21.39 30.12 22.36
N LYS A 834 -20.33 30.63 23.02
CA LYS A 834 -20.37 31.42 24.27
C LYS A 834 -21.11 30.73 25.44
N ARG A 835 -21.09 29.40 25.49
CA ARG A 835 -21.70 28.57 26.54
C ARG A 835 -20.70 28.30 27.67
N PHE A 836 -20.35 29.36 28.39
CA PHE A 836 -19.26 29.34 29.35
C PHE A 836 -19.46 28.42 30.57
N PRO A 837 -20.67 28.26 31.16
CA PRO A 837 -20.87 27.31 32.26
C PRO A 837 -20.56 25.86 31.88
N GLU A 838 -20.99 25.43 30.70
CA GLU A 838 -20.74 24.12 30.13
C GLU A 838 -19.26 23.94 29.75
N LEU A 839 -18.65 24.97 29.17
CA LEU A 839 -17.22 25.01 28.85
C LEU A 839 -16.36 24.74 30.09
N VAL A 840 -16.66 25.39 31.22
CA VAL A 840 -15.95 25.15 32.49
C VAL A 840 -16.06 23.69 32.94
N ARG A 841 -17.22 23.06 32.76
CA ARG A 841 -17.42 21.64 33.13
C ARG A 841 -16.55 20.71 32.27
N VAL A 842 -16.49 20.95 30.97
CA VAL A 842 -15.64 20.19 30.03
C VAL A 842 -14.16 20.39 30.35
N CYS A 843 -13.70 21.63 30.51
CA CYS A 843 -12.30 21.94 30.85
C CYS A 843 -11.88 21.35 32.20
N ARG A 844 -12.77 21.25 33.19
CA ARG A 844 -12.48 20.58 34.47
C ARG A 844 -12.22 19.09 34.28
N ILE A 845 -13.01 18.42 33.45
CA ILE A 845 -12.82 17.00 33.16
C ILE A 845 -11.50 16.81 32.42
N LEU A 846 -11.24 17.60 31.38
CA LEU A 846 -9.97 17.59 30.65
C LEU A 846 -8.75 17.78 31.58
N SER A 847 -8.79 18.79 32.45
CA SER A 847 -7.73 19.04 33.42
C SER A 847 -7.60 17.94 34.49
N SER A 848 -8.70 17.24 34.82
CA SER A 848 -8.64 16.09 35.75
C SER A 848 -8.10 14.82 35.10
N GLN A 849 -8.29 14.64 33.78
CA GLN A 849 -7.75 13.52 33.02
C GLN A 849 -6.24 13.67 32.84
N ASP A 850 -5.75 14.91 32.62
CA ASP A 850 -4.32 15.22 32.52
C ASP A 850 -3.90 16.33 33.50
N PRO A 851 -3.72 16.01 34.80
CA PRO A 851 -3.40 17.01 35.85
C PRO A 851 -2.03 17.67 35.71
N ASN A 852 -1.17 17.14 34.84
CA ASN A 852 0.19 17.61 34.61
C ASN A 852 0.35 18.38 33.29
N ASP A 853 -0.73 18.54 32.53
CA ASP A 853 -0.73 19.26 31.26
C ASP A 853 -1.09 20.74 31.48
N ALA A 854 -0.11 21.63 31.29
CA ALA A 854 -0.26 23.07 31.48
C ALA A 854 -1.31 23.67 30.53
N ASP A 855 -1.47 23.12 29.33
CA ASP A 855 -2.46 23.59 28.35
C ASP A 855 -3.89 23.33 28.84
N MET A 856 -4.14 22.18 29.49
CA MET A 856 -5.44 21.88 30.08
C MET A 856 -5.74 22.78 31.28
N GLY A 857 -4.71 23.07 32.08
CA GLY A 857 -4.78 24.06 33.14
C GLY A 857 -5.10 25.46 32.62
N MET A 858 -4.49 25.84 31.50
CA MET A 858 -4.67 27.14 30.87
C MET A 858 -6.07 27.27 30.25
N ALA A 859 -6.56 26.22 29.59
CA ALA A 859 -7.90 26.13 29.06
C ALA A 859 -8.97 26.23 30.16
N LEU A 860 -8.74 25.62 31.32
CA LEU A 860 -9.63 25.72 32.48
C LEU A 860 -9.63 27.13 33.08
N ALA A 861 -8.46 27.73 33.30
CA ALA A 861 -8.37 29.08 33.83
C ALA A 861 -9.04 30.10 32.89
N SER A 862 -8.81 29.97 31.58
CA SER A 862 -9.43 30.83 30.56
C SER A 862 -10.96 30.64 30.49
N ALA A 863 -11.46 29.40 30.57
CA ALA A 863 -12.89 29.13 30.64
C ALA A 863 -13.55 29.73 31.89
N LEU A 864 -12.87 29.67 33.04
CA LEU A 864 -13.34 30.28 34.29
C LEU A 864 -13.36 31.81 34.20
N THR A 865 -12.36 32.43 33.55
CA THR A 865 -12.33 33.86 33.25
C THR A 865 -13.52 34.29 32.38
N LEU A 866 -13.76 33.57 31.28
CA LEU A 866 -14.89 33.85 30.37
C LEU A 866 -16.25 33.67 31.06
N ALA A 867 -16.35 32.73 32.00
CA ALA A 867 -17.55 32.51 32.82
C ALA A 867 -17.74 33.54 33.96
N GLY A 868 -16.85 34.53 34.10
CA GLY A 868 -16.90 35.53 35.17
C GLY A 868 -16.50 35.00 36.56
N ARG A 869 -15.88 33.82 36.64
CA ARG A 869 -15.48 33.15 37.89
C ARG A 869 -14.02 33.46 38.23
N TYR A 870 -13.70 34.74 38.35
CA TYR A 870 -12.32 35.24 38.42
C TYR A 870 -11.49 34.69 39.58
N ARG A 871 -12.09 34.52 40.77
CA ARG A 871 -11.38 33.96 41.94
C ARG A 871 -10.93 32.52 41.72
N GLU A 872 -11.78 31.69 41.12
CA GLU A 872 -11.42 30.30 40.82
C GLU A 872 -10.38 30.22 39.70
N ALA A 873 -10.48 31.09 38.69
CA ALA A 873 -9.48 31.19 37.64
C ALA A 873 -8.11 31.58 38.23
N GLU A 874 -8.10 32.49 39.19
CA GLU A 874 -6.91 32.93 39.92
C GLU A 874 -6.28 31.81 40.75
N ASP A 875 -7.06 31.00 41.46
CA ASP A 875 -6.56 29.83 42.21
C ASP A 875 -5.84 28.83 41.29
N ILE A 876 -6.41 28.57 40.10
CA ILE A 876 -5.79 27.70 39.09
C ILE A 876 -4.49 28.32 38.56
N CYS A 877 -4.48 29.61 38.22
CA CYS A 877 -3.26 30.29 37.78
C CYS A 877 -2.18 30.25 38.88
N GLN A 878 -2.54 30.51 40.14
CA GLN A 878 -1.61 30.49 41.28
C GLN A 878 -0.97 29.11 41.46
N HIS A 879 -1.77 28.03 41.34
CA HIS A 879 -1.28 26.67 41.38
C HIS A 879 -0.24 26.42 40.28
N TRP A 880 -0.55 26.74 39.03
CA TRP A 880 0.34 26.53 37.89
C TRP A 880 1.60 27.39 37.93
N VAL A 881 1.50 28.66 38.30
CA VAL A 881 2.66 29.55 38.51
C VAL A 881 3.60 28.97 39.55
N SER A 882 3.08 28.48 40.69
CA SER A 882 3.91 27.90 41.76
C SER A 882 4.64 26.63 41.31
N ARG A 883 3.96 25.80 40.52
CA ARG A 883 4.47 24.52 40.02
C ARG A 883 5.54 24.71 38.94
N ILE A 884 5.22 25.49 37.90
CA ILE A 884 6.13 25.81 36.78
C ILE A 884 7.42 26.44 37.32
N SER A 885 7.32 27.32 38.33
CA SER A 885 8.48 27.95 38.97
C SER A 885 9.37 26.97 39.74
N GLN A 886 8.84 25.84 40.22
CA GLN A 886 9.61 24.80 40.93
C GLN A 886 10.22 23.77 39.98
N GLU A 887 9.53 23.43 38.90
CA GLU A 887 9.92 22.39 37.95
C GLU A 887 10.90 22.87 36.85
N GLY A 888 11.09 24.20 36.71
CA GLY A 888 12.04 24.77 35.75
C GLY A 888 11.58 24.67 34.28
N ALA A 889 10.27 24.71 34.05
CA ALA A 889 9.64 24.54 32.74
C ALA A 889 9.78 25.77 31.81
N GLU A 890 9.24 25.65 30.59
CA GLU A 890 9.26 26.66 29.50
C GLU A 890 8.85 28.06 30.01
N PRO A 891 9.67 29.10 29.80
CA PRO A 891 9.37 30.46 30.28
C PRO A 891 8.06 31.05 29.74
N THR A 892 7.59 30.61 28.57
CA THR A 892 6.37 31.13 27.92
C THR A 892 5.07 30.79 28.66
N ASP A 893 4.98 29.60 29.26
CA ASP A 893 3.78 29.19 30.00
C ASP A 893 3.64 29.99 31.29
N LEU A 894 4.76 30.26 31.95
CA LEU A 894 4.83 31.09 33.14
C LEU A 894 4.31 32.52 32.87
N LEU A 895 4.72 33.12 31.75
CA LEU A 895 4.23 34.43 31.33
C LEU A 895 2.71 34.42 31.12
N THR A 896 2.20 33.42 30.38
CA THR A 896 0.77 33.32 30.04
C THR A 896 -0.11 33.21 31.29
N PHE A 897 0.27 32.37 32.26
CA PHE A 897 -0.49 32.27 33.53
C PHE A 897 -0.41 33.54 34.37
N GLN A 898 0.74 34.24 34.41
CA GLN A 898 0.88 35.51 35.15
C GLN A 898 0.08 36.66 34.52
N VAL A 899 0.04 36.73 33.19
CA VAL A 899 -0.78 37.71 32.46
C VAL A 899 -2.27 37.43 32.67
N LEU A 900 -2.70 36.16 32.58
CA LEU A 900 -4.10 35.83 32.86
C LEU A 900 -4.46 36.14 34.32
N GLN A 901 -3.54 35.89 35.24
CA GLN A 901 -3.71 36.24 36.65
C GLN A 901 -3.87 37.76 36.84
N ALA A 902 -3.09 38.59 36.15
CA ALA A 902 -3.22 40.05 36.19
C ALA A 902 -4.57 40.53 35.61
N ARG A 903 -5.00 39.96 34.47
CA ARG A 903 -6.31 40.26 33.85
C ARG A 903 -7.48 39.87 34.74
N ASN A 904 -7.41 38.71 35.40
CA ASN A 904 -8.45 38.27 36.34
C ASN A 904 -8.57 39.19 37.55
N THR A 905 -7.45 39.68 38.08
CA THR A 905 -7.44 40.65 39.19
C THR A 905 -8.02 41.99 38.77
N LEU A 906 -7.68 42.46 37.58
CA LEU A 906 -8.26 43.68 37.02
C LEU A 906 -9.78 43.56 36.87
N ALA A 907 -10.26 42.44 36.29
CA ALA A 907 -11.68 42.17 36.13
C ALA A 907 -12.42 42.02 37.48
N SER A 908 -11.71 41.58 38.54
CA SER A 908 -12.25 41.51 39.90
C SER A 908 -12.35 42.87 40.61
N GLY A 909 -11.85 43.95 40.00
CA GLY A 909 -11.96 45.33 40.46
C GLY A 909 -10.75 45.88 41.20
N ASP A 910 -9.66 45.13 41.34
CA ASP A 910 -8.44 45.59 42.03
C ASP A 910 -7.34 45.98 41.01
N ALA A 911 -7.46 47.20 40.50
CA ALA A 911 -6.52 47.74 39.51
C ALA A 911 -5.07 47.84 40.05
N PHE A 912 -4.89 48.11 41.34
CA PHE A 912 -3.55 48.24 41.94
C PHE A 912 -2.85 46.90 42.12
N ALA A 913 -3.59 45.86 42.53
CA ALA A 913 -3.03 44.51 42.57
C ALA A 913 -2.73 43.97 41.16
N ALA A 914 -3.54 44.33 40.16
CA ALA A 914 -3.26 44.00 38.76
C ALA A 914 -1.97 44.66 38.25
N LEU A 915 -1.71 45.94 38.59
CA LEU A 915 -0.45 46.62 38.28
C LEU A 915 0.78 45.89 38.84
N ASP A 916 0.73 45.46 40.10
CA ASP A 916 1.85 44.71 40.69
C ASP A 916 2.09 43.38 39.97
N ARG A 917 1.04 42.71 39.52
CA ARG A 917 1.13 41.43 38.79
C ARG A 917 1.69 41.61 37.38
N PHE A 918 1.23 42.61 36.63
CA PHE A 918 1.83 42.97 35.35
C PHE A 918 3.30 43.37 35.49
N ARG A 919 3.65 44.13 36.54
CA ARG A 919 5.04 44.48 36.84
C ARG A 919 5.91 43.24 37.09
N ARG A 920 5.41 42.25 37.83
CA ARG A 920 6.13 40.97 38.05
C ARG A 920 6.30 40.18 36.76
N ALA A 921 5.27 40.12 35.92
CA ALA A 921 5.34 39.47 34.60
C ALA A 921 6.42 40.11 33.72
N LEU A 922 6.45 41.45 33.65
CA LEU A 922 7.46 42.19 32.88
C LEU A 922 8.86 42.18 33.50
N ALA A 923 8.99 41.94 34.82
CA ALA A 923 10.30 41.76 35.45
C ALA A 923 10.95 40.44 35.01
N LEU A 924 10.15 39.41 34.72
CA LEU A 924 10.61 38.13 34.19
C LEU A 924 10.75 38.17 32.66
N PHE A 925 9.87 38.89 31.97
CA PHE A 925 9.78 38.98 30.52
C PHE A 925 9.80 40.43 30.05
N PRO A 926 10.95 41.12 30.12
CA PRO A 926 11.03 42.54 29.79
C PRO A 926 10.77 42.83 28.31
N GLU A 927 11.01 41.88 27.40
CA GLU A 927 10.84 42.09 25.97
C GLU A 927 9.40 41.83 25.46
N ASP A 928 8.46 41.41 26.33
CA ASP A 928 7.08 41.14 25.90
C ASP A 928 6.26 42.42 25.68
N ILE A 929 6.22 42.86 24.42
CA ILE A 929 5.56 44.09 23.99
C ILE A 929 4.04 44.08 24.30
N PRO A 930 3.27 43.00 24.03
CA PRO A 930 1.84 42.97 24.32
C PRO A 930 1.52 43.20 25.80
N THR A 931 2.19 42.49 26.71
CA THR A 931 2.01 42.68 28.15
C THR A 931 2.44 44.07 28.59
N ARG A 932 3.50 44.62 28.00
CA ARG A 932 3.97 45.98 28.29
C ARG A 932 2.95 47.04 27.87
N LYS A 933 2.29 46.87 26.73
CA LYS A 933 1.19 47.74 26.28
C LYS A 933 -0.03 47.64 27.18
N GLU A 934 -0.45 46.43 27.57
CA GLU A 934 -1.56 46.25 28.52
C GLU A 934 -1.26 46.88 29.88
N TYR A 935 -0.04 46.72 30.38
CA TYR A 935 0.41 47.35 31.61
C TYR A 935 0.39 48.88 31.51
N ALA A 936 0.90 49.44 30.41
CA ALA A 936 0.88 50.89 30.15
C ALA A 936 -0.55 51.44 30.04
N GLY A 937 -1.45 50.71 29.38
CA GLY A 937 -2.87 51.07 29.29
C GLY A 937 -3.54 51.10 30.67
N LEU A 938 -3.24 50.13 31.54
CA LEU A 938 -3.74 50.12 32.90
C LEU A 938 -3.17 51.28 33.74
N LEU A 939 -1.88 51.61 33.57
CA LEU A 939 -1.24 52.78 34.21
C LEU A 939 -1.93 54.09 33.81
N LEU A 940 -2.32 54.25 32.54
CA LEU A 940 -3.12 55.40 32.09
C LEU A 940 -4.49 55.43 32.77
N GLN A 941 -5.18 54.28 32.86
CA GLN A 941 -6.51 54.19 33.48
C GLN A 941 -6.51 54.55 34.97
N VAL A 942 -5.43 54.22 35.70
CA VAL A 942 -5.29 54.56 37.14
C VAL A 942 -4.71 55.97 37.39
N GLY A 943 -4.45 56.74 36.34
CA GLY A 943 -3.94 58.12 36.45
C GLY A 943 -2.43 58.23 36.70
N LEU A 944 -1.62 57.28 36.20
CA LEU A 944 -0.15 57.30 36.26
C LEU A 944 0.47 57.47 34.85
N PRO A 945 0.25 58.62 34.17
CA PRO A 945 0.67 58.81 32.78
C PRO A 945 2.19 58.81 32.59
N ASP A 946 2.95 59.38 33.52
CA ASP A 946 4.42 59.41 33.44
C ASP A 946 5.07 58.02 33.49
N GLU A 947 4.44 57.08 34.20
CA GLU A 947 4.88 55.69 34.24
C GLU A 947 4.49 54.95 32.97
N ALA A 948 3.28 55.20 32.43
CA ALA A 948 2.84 54.64 31.17
C ALA A 948 3.74 55.08 30.00
N LEU A 949 4.05 56.37 29.90
CA LEU A 949 4.94 56.91 28.87
C LEU A 949 6.36 56.33 28.97
N ARG A 950 6.86 56.07 30.19
CA ARG A 950 8.13 55.35 30.39
C ARG A 950 8.09 53.91 29.88
N GLN A 951 6.96 53.22 29.99
CA GLN A 951 6.79 51.89 29.40
C GLN A 951 6.82 51.96 27.87
N TYR A 952 6.13 52.95 27.29
CA TYR A 952 6.13 53.16 25.84
C TYR A 952 7.51 53.55 25.29
N ALA A 953 8.30 54.32 26.03
CA ALA A 953 9.68 54.67 25.66
C ALA A 953 10.62 53.44 25.57
N ALA A 954 10.29 52.36 26.28
CA ALA A 954 11.04 51.11 26.23
C ALA A 954 10.64 50.18 25.07
N ILE A 955 9.58 50.53 24.32
CA ILE A 955 9.14 49.79 23.13
C ILE A 955 9.89 50.34 21.90
N PRO A 956 10.28 49.50 20.92
CA PRO A 956 10.79 49.98 19.64
C PRO A 956 9.85 51.02 19.01
N GLN A 957 10.37 52.20 18.68
CA GLN A 957 9.61 53.36 18.20
C GLN A 957 9.26 53.22 16.70
N ASP A 958 8.58 52.13 16.36
CA ASP A 958 8.01 51.95 15.03
C ASP A 958 6.84 52.93 14.78
N LEU A 959 6.33 52.91 13.55
CA LEU A 959 5.28 53.82 13.15
C LEU A 959 3.99 53.65 13.97
N ALA A 960 3.64 52.41 14.33
CA ALA A 960 2.42 52.11 15.08
C ALA A 960 2.51 52.64 16.52
N VAL A 961 3.66 52.44 17.17
CA VAL A 961 3.92 52.92 18.53
C VAL A 961 3.97 54.45 18.59
N ARG A 962 4.56 55.11 17.58
CA ARG A 962 4.56 56.57 17.49
C ARG A 962 3.14 57.14 17.29
N MET A 963 2.30 56.49 16.50
CA MET A 963 0.88 56.87 16.36
C MET A 963 0.06 56.64 17.64
N GLU A 964 0.32 55.55 18.37
CA GLU A 964 -0.28 55.32 19.70
C GLU A 964 0.14 56.43 20.67
N LEU A 965 1.43 56.82 20.67
CA LEU A 965 1.93 57.93 21.50
C LEU A 965 1.30 59.27 21.14
N VAL A 966 1.12 59.60 19.86
CA VAL A 966 0.36 60.80 19.44
C VAL A 966 -1.05 60.79 20.03
N SER A 967 -1.72 59.64 20.01
CA SER A 967 -3.07 59.49 20.58
C SER A 967 -3.07 59.61 22.11
N ILE A 968 -2.06 59.05 22.78
CA ILE A 968 -1.89 59.16 24.24
C ILE A 968 -1.62 60.61 24.64
N TYR A 969 -0.69 61.32 23.98
CA TYR A 969 -0.43 62.74 24.24
C TYR A 969 -1.68 63.60 24.00
N SER A 970 -2.44 63.30 22.93
CA SER A 970 -3.73 63.97 22.67
C SER A 970 -4.73 63.77 23.80
N ALA A 971 -4.85 62.54 24.32
CA ALA A 971 -5.76 62.20 25.42
C ALA A 971 -5.33 62.80 26.77
N LEU A 972 -4.04 63.06 26.94
CA LEU A 972 -3.47 63.74 28.11
C LEU A 972 -3.50 65.28 27.98
N GLU A 973 -4.12 65.81 26.91
CA GLU A 973 -4.17 67.24 26.58
C GLU A 973 -2.78 67.89 26.36
N ASP A 974 -1.73 67.09 26.15
CA ASP A 974 -0.40 67.57 25.75
C ASP A 974 -0.33 67.66 24.21
N PHE A 975 -1.12 68.60 23.67
CA PHE A 975 -1.23 68.81 22.23
C PHE A 975 0.09 69.24 21.59
N ALA A 976 0.96 69.92 22.35
CA ALA A 976 2.28 70.32 21.88
C ALA A 976 3.21 69.12 21.65
N ALA A 977 3.24 68.15 22.57
CA ALA A 977 4.01 66.91 22.36
C ALA A 977 3.44 66.08 21.20
N ALA A 978 2.10 66.00 21.08
CA ALA A 978 1.43 65.31 19.99
C ALA A 978 1.72 65.96 18.61
N GLU A 979 1.70 67.30 18.54
CA GLU A 979 1.99 68.07 17.32
C GLU A 979 3.45 67.91 16.89
N ASN A 980 4.40 68.01 17.83
CA ASN A 980 5.81 67.85 17.50
C ASN A 980 6.08 66.46 16.92
N LEU A 981 5.55 65.41 17.55
CA LEU A 981 5.74 64.04 17.10
C LEU A 981 5.10 63.78 15.73
N ILE A 982 3.88 64.27 15.48
CA ILE A 982 3.24 64.09 14.16
C ILE A 982 3.95 64.89 13.06
N ARG A 983 4.54 66.05 13.38
CA ARG A 983 5.33 66.85 12.44
C ARG A 983 6.66 66.18 12.09
N GLU A 984 7.33 65.55 13.04
CA GLU A 984 8.51 64.71 12.77
C GLU A 984 8.15 63.56 11.82
N MET A 985 7.03 62.88 12.08
CA MET A 985 6.54 61.79 11.21
C MET A 985 6.19 62.29 9.79
N LEU A 986 5.67 63.50 9.66
CA LEU A 986 5.44 64.16 8.37
C LEU A 986 6.72 64.61 7.66
N GLN A 987 7.81 64.91 8.37
CA GLN A 987 9.10 65.17 7.73
C GLN A 987 9.67 63.89 7.10
N GLU A 988 9.48 62.75 7.77
CA GLU A 988 9.88 61.43 7.26
C GLU A 988 9.01 60.98 6.08
N ASN A 989 7.69 61.22 6.14
CA ASN A 989 6.73 60.90 5.08
C ASN A 989 5.78 62.08 4.78
N PRO A 990 6.20 63.04 3.93
CA PRO A 990 5.44 64.27 3.68
C PRO A 990 4.06 64.09 3.03
N SER A 991 3.84 62.97 2.34
CA SER A 991 2.61 62.66 1.63
C SER A 991 1.68 61.71 2.39
N ASP A 992 1.98 61.38 3.65
CA ASP A 992 1.12 60.48 4.43
C ASP A 992 -0.17 61.19 4.84
N ARG A 993 -1.28 60.74 4.23
CA ARG A 993 -2.61 61.29 4.43
C ARG A 993 -3.10 61.15 5.88
N GLY A 994 -2.75 60.05 6.56
CA GLY A 994 -3.16 59.80 7.94
C GLY A 994 -2.50 60.78 8.91
N PHE A 995 -1.22 61.11 8.70
CA PHE A 995 -0.52 62.08 9.54
C PHE A 995 -0.99 63.52 9.28
N GLN A 996 -1.27 63.86 8.02
CA GLN A 996 -1.86 65.16 7.67
C GLN A 996 -3.23 65.34 8.33
N LEU A 997 -4.07 64.30 8.31
CA LEU A 997 -5.37 64.31 8.97
C LEU A 997 -5.22 64.50 10.49
N LYS A 998 -4.34 63.72 11.12
CA LYS A 998 -4.12 63.80 12.57
C LYS A 998 -3.55 65.15 13.00
N LEU A 999 -2.68 65.76 12.19
CA LEU A 999 -2.18 67.11 12.43
C LEU A 999 -3.31 68.15 12.33
N ALA A 1000 -4.19 68.05 11.33
CA ALA A 1000 -5.34 68.95 11.21
C ALA A 1000 -6.29 68.83 12.41
N GLU A 1001 -6.58 67.60 12.86
CA GLU A 1001 -7.35 67.39 14.09
C GLU A 1001 -6.72 68.11 15.28
N LEU A 1002 -5.42 67.88 15.55
CA LEU A 1002 -4.69 68.52 16.65
C LEU A 1002 -4.75 70.05 16.58
N LEU A 1003 -4.56 70.63 15.39
CA LEU A 1003 -4.65 72.07 15.18
C LEU A 1003 -6.06 72.62 15.44
N THR A 1004 -7.11 71.83 15.15
CA THR A 1004 -8.50 72.18 15.51
C THR A 1004 -8.66 72.24 17.03
N TRP A 1005 -8.14 71.26 17.78
CA TRP A 1005 -8.18 71.26 19.25
C TRP A 1005 -7.40 72.43 19.86
N GLU A 1006 -6.27 72.82 19.27
CA GLU A 1006 -5.49 74.01 19.66
C GLU A 1006 -6.12 75.36 19.22
N LYS A 1007 -7.30 75.33 18.57
CA LYS A 1007 -8.02 76.50 18.05
C LYS A 1007 -7.29 77.24 16.93
N ARG A 1008 -6.35 76.58 16.24
CA ARG A 1008 -5.63 77.08 15.06
C ARG A 1008 -6.38 76.71 13.78
N TYR A 1009 -7.61 77.20 13.68
CA TYR A 1009 -8.58 76.77 12.66
C TYR A 1009 -8.12 77.05 11.22
N ASP A 1010 -7.49 78.19 10.95
CA ASP A 1010 -6.99 78.57 9.62
C ASP A 1010 -5.99 77.55 9.04
N GLU A 1011 -5.07 77.06 9.89
CA GLU A 1011 -4.07 76.08 9.48
C GLU A 1011 -4.68 74.69 9.28
N SER A 1012 -5.62 74.31 10.16
CA SER A 1012 -6.35 73.05 10.05
C SER A 1012 -7.21 72.99 8.78
N GLU A 1013 -7.95 74.05 8.51
CA GLU A 1013 -8.81 74.16 7.34
C GLU A 1013 -8.00 74.08 6.03
N ARG A 1014 -6.83 74.73 5.98
CA ARG A 1014 -5.93 74.62 4.82
C ARG A 1014 -5.55 73.16 4.55
N ILE A 1015 -5.17 72.40 5.59
CA ILE A 1015 -4.79 71.00 5.46
C ILE A 1015 -5.98 70.14 5.00
N TYR A 1016 -7.16 70.31 5.61
CA TYR A 1016 -8.35 69.57 5.17
C TYR A 1016 -8.74 69.88 3.71
N ARG A 1017 -8.65 71.14 3.27
CA ARG A 1017 -8.89 71.53 1.87
C ARG A 1017 -7.85 70.93 0.91
N GLU A 1018 -6.58 70.89 1.30
CA GLU A 1018 -5.52 70.23 0.53
C GLU A 1018 -5.75 68.72 0.40
N LEU A 1019 -6.25 68.07 1.46
CA LEU A 1019 -6.63 66.66 1.46
C LEU A 1019 -7.85 66.38 0.57
N LEU A 1020 -8.84 67.27 0.57
CA LEU A 1020 -10.03 67.17 -0.29
C LEU A 1020 -9.73 67.46 -1.76
N ALA A 1021 -8.71 68.28 -2.07
CA ALA A 1021 -8.28 68.48 -3.45
C ALA A 1021 -7.78 67.17 -4.11
N GLN A 1022 -7.28 66.22 -3.30
CA GLN A 1022 -6.83 64.90 -3.75
C GLN A 1022 -7.98 63.88 -3.83
N ASN A 1023 -8.95 63.96 -2.91
CA ASN A 1023 -10.16 63.15 -2.93
C ASN A 1023 -11.40 63.99 -2.55
N PRO A 1024 -12.10 64.59 -3.55
CA PRO A 1024 -13.20 65.52 -3.29
C PRO A 1024 -14.44 64.89 -2.62
N TYR A 1025 -14.58 63.56 -2.66
CA TYR A 1025 -15.75 62.85 -2.15
C TYR A 1025 -15.52 62.18 -0.79
N ASP A 1026 -14.42 62.49 -0.09
CA ASP A 1026 -14.13 61.91 1.21
C ASP A 1026 -15.01 62.53 2.31
N VAL A 1027 -16.06 61.81 2.69
CA VAL A 1027 -17.10 62.29 3.61
C VAL A 1027 -16.53 62.59 5.00
N ASP A 1028 -15.61 61.78 5.52
CA ASP A 1028 -15.03 61.96 6.86
C ASP A 1028 -14.21 63.25 6.98
N ILE A 1029 -13.48 63.61 5.91
CA ILE A 1029 -12.72 64.85 5.86
C ILE A 1029 -13.65 66.06 5.66
N ARG A 1030 -14.71 65.93 4.86
CA ARG A 1030 -15.71 66.99 4.69
C ARG A 1030 -16.46 67.27 6.01
N ILE A 1031 -16.79 66.22 6.77
CA ILE A 1031 -17.33 66.35 8.14
C ILE A 1031 -16.32 67.10 9.01
N SER A 1032 -15.08 66.64 9.08
CA SER A 1032 -14.06 67.26 9.96
C SER A 1032 -13.77 68.72 9.59
N LEU A 1033 -13.77 69.06 8.30
CA LEU A 1033 -13.67 70.44 7.82
C LEU A 1033 -14.89 71.28 8.25
N ALA A 1034 -16.10 70.75 8.09
CA ALA A 1034 -17.33 71.43 8.50
C ALA A 1034 -17.42 71.58 10.05
N GLU A 1035 -16.93 70.61 10.82
CA GLU A 1035 -16.75 70.71 12.28
C GLU A 1035 -15.79 71.88 12.62
N THR A 1036 -14.62 71.93 11.98
CA THR A 1036 -13.65 73.03 12.16
C THR A 1036 -14.26 74.40 11.81
N MET A 1037 -15.01 74.52 10.71
CA MET A 1037 -15.73 75.76 10.33
C MET A 1037 -16.76 76.18 11.38
N THR A 1038 -17.52 75.23 11.94
CA THR A 1038 -18.47 75.50 13.03
C THR A 1038 -17.74 76.08 14.24
N TRP A 1039 -16.59 75.50 14.60
CA TRP A 1039 -15.80 75.93 15.77
C TRP A 1039 -15.05 77.25 15.52
N ALA A 1040 -14.74 77.58 14.27
CA ALA A 1040 -14.22 78.87 13.84
C ALA A 1040 -15.28 79.99 13.87
N GLY A 1041 -16.55 79.65 14.09
CA GLY A 1041 -17.66 80.60 14.11
C GLY A 1041 -18.34 80.80 12.76
N GLU A 1042 -17.99 80.01 11.73
CA GLU A 1042 -18.56 80.06 10.38
C GLU A 1042 -19.73 79.07 10.21
N ALA A 1043 -20.64 79.06 11.19
CA ALA A 1043 -21.73 78.09 11.26
C ALA A 1043 -22.67 78.11 10.03
N ASP A 1044 -22.89 79.27 9.41
CA ASP A 1044 -23.70 79.38 8.19
C ASP A 1044 -23.08 78.63 7.00
N LEU A 1045 -21.75 78.69 6.84
CA LEU A 1045 -21.04 77.98 5.76
C LEU A 1045 -20.96 76.48 6.04
N SER A 1046 -20.69 76.12 7.29
CA SER A 1046 -20.71 74.72 7.73
C SER A 1046 -22.08 74.06 7.52
N LEU A 1047 -23.17 74.79 7.79
CA LEU A 1047 -24.53 74.27 7.63
C LEU A 1047 -24.84 73.91 6.17
N VAL A 1048 -24.34 74.72 5.23
CA VAL A 1048 -24.45 74.43 3.78
C VAL A 1048 -23.68 73.16 3.41
N GLU A 1049 -22.44 73.02 3.89
CA GLU A 1049 -21.61 71.85 3.58
C GLU A 1049 -22.21 70.55 4.13
N TYR A 1050 -22.68 70.56 5.38
CA TYR A 1050 -23.41 69.43 5.93
C TYR A 1050 -24.69 69.13 5.14
N GLY A 1051 -25.45 70.15 4.74
CA GLY A 1051 -26.66 69.99 3.94
C GLY A 1051 -26.40 69.30 2.61
N HIS A 1052 -25.28 69.62 1.94
CA HIS A 1052 -24.88 68.94 0.70
C HIS A 1052 -24.61 67.45 0.92
N MET A 1053 -23.87 67.09 1.97
CA MET A 1053 -23.57 65.69 2.25
C MET A 1053 -24.82 64.88 2.62
N ILE A 1054 -25.80 65.48 3.31
CA ILE A 1054 -27.10 64.84 3.60
C ILE A 1054 -27.88 64.58 2.30
N ASP A 1055 -27.93 65.55 1.39
CA ASP A 1055 -28.65 65.42 0.12
C ASP A 1055 -28.03 64.36 -0.81
N GLU A 1056 -26.73 64.09 -0.67
CA GLU A 1056 -26.01 63.00 -1.34
C GLU A 1056 -26.37 61.60 -0.79
N GLY A 1057 -27.18 61.54 0.27
CA GLY A 1057 -27.69 60.29 0.85
C GLY A 1057 -26.89 59.76 2.04
N ASN A 1058 -26.00 60.57 2.64
CA ASN A 1058 -25.26 60.15 3.83
C ASN A 1058 -26.12 60.34 5.08
N ASP A 1059 -26.35 59.26 5.82
CA ASP A 1059 -27.16 59.20 7.04
C ASP A 1059 -26.34 58.89 8.31
N ASP A 1060 -25.02 59.10 8.25
CA ASP A 1060 -24.09 58.89 9.35
C ASP A 1060 -24.38 59.81 10.56
N TRP A 1061 -24.43 59.24 11.77
CA TRP A 1061 -24.83 59.98 12.96
C TRP A 1061 -23.81 61.04 13.43
N ARG A 1062 -22.52 60.93 13.09
CA ARG A 1062 -21.54 61.98 13.37
C ARG A 1062 -21.79 63.20 12.48
N LEU A 1063 -22.02 62.97 11.20
CA LEU A 1063 -22.40 64.01 10.24
C LEU A 1063 -23.68 64.73 10.67
N LEU A 1064 -24.69 63.97 11.07
CA LEU A 1064 -25.97 64.49 11.52
C LEU A 1064 -25.82 65.28 12.84
N ALA A 1065 -24.97 64.83 13.76
CA ALA A 1065 -24.66 65.61 14.97
C ALA A 1065 -23.97 66.94 14.64
N GLY A 1066 -23.01 66.93 13.70
CA GLY A 1066 -22.34 68.14 13.20
C GLY A 1066 -23.30 69.12 12.51
N PHE A 1067 -24.22 68.61 11.67
CA PHE A 1067 -25.29 69.42 11.08
C PHE A 1067 -26.14 70.09 12.16
N LEU A 1068 -26.48 69.40 13.25
CA LEU A 1068 -27.26 69.99 14.34
C LEU A 1068 -26.50 71.08 15.08
N ASP A 1069 -25.20 70.92 15.31
CA ASP A 1069 -24.37 71.96 15.93
C ASP A 1069 -24.29 73.20 15.04
N ALA A 1070 -24.03 73.01 13.74
CA ALA A 1070 -24.05 74.09 12.76
C ALA A 1070 -25.44 74.75 12.67
N PHE A 1071 -26.51 73.96 12.68
CA PHE A 1071 -27.90 74.44 12.62
C PHE A 1071 -28.27 75.27 13.86
N LEU A 1072 -27.79 74.88 15.04
CA LEU A 1072 -28.00 75.64 16.27
C LEU A 1072 -27.18 76.95 16.28
N GLY A 1073 -25.97 76.94 15.70
CA GLY A 1073 -25.08 78.11 15.63
C GLY A 1073 -25.36 79.09 14.48
N ALA A 1074 -26.06 78.66 13.42
CA ALA A 1074 -26.30 79.47 12.22
C ALA A 1074 -27.21 80.69 12.50
N GLU A 1075 -26.89 81.82 11.87
CA GLU A 1075 -27.76 83.00 11.89
C GLU A 1075 -28.89 82.86 10.87
N ARG A 1076 -28.63 82.21 9.73
CA ARG A 1076 -29.59 82.04 8.63
C ARG A 1076 -29.91 80.56 8.40
N ARG A 1077 -31.18 80.20 8.57
CA ARG A 1077 -31.70 78.84 8.32
C ARG A 1077 -32.69 78.88 7.17
N THR A 1078 -32.54 77.97 6.21
CA THR A 1078 -33.44 77.87 5.06
C THR A 1078 -34.58 76.86 5.30
N ASP A 1079 -35.63 76.94 4.48
CA ASP A 1079 -36.69 75.93 4.48
C ASP A 1079 -36.15 74.52 4.18
N SER A 1080 -35.06 74.43 3.41
CA SER A 1080 -34.40 73.15 3.12
C SER A 1080 -33.76 72.55 4.36
N ASP A 1081 -33.11 73.37 5.18
CA ASP A 1081 -32.46 72.92 6.42
C ASP A 1081 -33.50 72.44 7.43
N THR A 1082 -34.65 73.11 7.49
CA THR A 1082 -35.79 72.68 8.32
C THR A 1082 -36.36 71.35 7.83
N ARG A 1083 -36.43 71.11 6.52
CA ARG A 1083 -36.84 69.80 5.97
C ARG A 1083 -35.85 68.68 6.32
N ARG A 1084 -34.54 68.95 6.24
CA ARG A 1084 -33.50 67.98 6.63
C ARG A 1084 -33.61 67.65 8.12
N LEU A 1085 -33.82 68.65 8.98
CA LEU A 1085 -34.07 68.45 10.41
C LEU A 1085 -35.28 67.51 10.65
N MET A 1086 -36.40 67.72 9.94
CA MET A 1086 -37.58 66.85 10.08
C MET A 1086 -37.32 65.41 9.58
N TRP A 1087 -36.56 65.28 8.50
CA TRP A 1087 -36.13 63.96 8.01
C TRP A 1087 -35.27 63.22 9.05
N MET A 1088 -34.34 63.91 9.71
CA MET A 1088 -33.50 63.34 10.77
C MET A 1088 -34.32 62.84 11.97
N VAL A 1089 -35.37 63.56 12.36
CA VAL A 1089 -36.30 63.09 13.41
C VAL A 1089 -36.99 61.78 12.99
N SER A 1090 -37.40 61.68 11.72
CA SER A 1090 -37.99 60.44 11.19
C SER A 1090 -37.01 59.27 11.14
N LEU A 1091 -35.72 59.55 10.95
CA LEU A 1091 -34.65 58.56 10.95
C LEU A 1091 -34.38 58.07 12.38
N TYR A 1092 -34.25 59.00 13.33
CA TYR A 1092 -34.06 58.69 14.75
C TYR A 1092 -35.15 57.74 15.29
N ASN A 1093 -36.41 58.02 14.98
CA ASN A 1093 -37.54 57.22 15.45
C ASN A 1093 -37.67 55.82 14.82
N ARG A 1094 -37.03 55.58 13.66
CA ARG A 1094 -37.09 54.29 12.95
C ARG A 1094 -35.86 53.41 13.17
N ALA A 1095 -34.81 53.93 13.79
CA ALA A 1095 -33.61 53.18 14.06
C ALA A 1095 -33.89 52.02 15.04
N ALA A 1096 -33.42 50.82 14.73
CA ALA A 1096 -33.61 49.63 15.57
C ALA A 1096 -32.91 49.77 16.94
N GLU A 1097 -31.79 50.49 16.97
CA GLU A 1097 -31.13 51.03 18.16
C GLU A 1097 -30.93 52.54 17.94
N PRO A 1098 -31.73 53.41 18.59
CA PRO A 1098 -31.60 54.85 18.40
C PRO A 1098 -30.24 55.36 18.89
N PRO A 1099 -29.65 56.36 18.22
CA PRO A 1099 -28.34 56.89 18.58
C PRO A 1099 -28.38 57.59 19.95
N THR A 1100 -27.20 57.96 20.46
CA THR A 1100 -27.00 58.42 21.84
C THR A 1100 -28.02 59.49 22.29
N LEU A 1101 -28.33 59.49 23.59
CA LEU A 1101 -29.25 60.47 24.20
C LEU A 1101 -28.80 61.93 23.98
N ASP A 1102 -27.52 62.18 23.70
CA ASP A 1102 -27.02 63.51 23.34
C ASP A 1102 -27.57 64.00 21.98
N ILE A 1103 -27.64 63.12 20.97
CA ILE A 1103 -28.22 63.44 19.65
C ILE A 1103 -29.70 63.76 19.79
N ALA A 1104 -30.44 62.99 20.60
CA ALA A 1104 -31.83 63.28 20.94
C ALA A 1104 -31.99 64.67 21.57
N GLY A 1105 -31.08 65.03 22.50
CA GLY A 1105 -31.05 66.35 23.13
C GLY A 1105 -30.80 67.48 22.13
N ARG A 1106 -29.86 67.30 21.18
CA ARG A 1106 -29.55 68.29 20.13
C ARG A 1106 -30.70 68.46 19.14
N LEU A 1107 -31.27 67.36 18.64
CA LEU A 1107 -32.46 67.38 17.77
C LEU A 1107 -33.61 68.14 18.42
N ALA A 1108 -33.88 67.86 19.70
CA ALA A 1108 -34.99 68.50 20.40
C ALA A 1108 -34.75 70.01 20.58
N THR A 1109 -33.50 70.41 20.83
CA THR A 1109 -33.12 71.83 20.91
C THR A 1109 -33.34 72.52 19.56
N ALA A 1110 -32.94 71.87 18.46
CA ALA A 1110 -33.17 72.40 17.11
C ALA A 1110 -34.66 72.50 16.78
N LEU A 1111 -35.49 71.53 17.21
CA LEU A 1111 -36.95 71.56 17.08
C LEU A 1111 -37.60 72.71 17.85
N THR A 1112 -37.15 72.97 19.08
CA THR A 1112 -37.61 74.15 19.85
C THR A 1112 -37.33 75.44 19.07
N LEU A 1113 -36.17 75.53 18.45
CA LEU A 1113 -35.73 76.73 17.74
C LEU A 1113 -36.53 77.02 16.45
N VAL A 1114 -37.04 75.97 15.78
CA VAL A 1114 -37.97 76.11 14.63
C VAL A 1114 -39.45 76.16 15.03
N GLY A 1115 -39.75 76.12 16.34
CA GLY A 1115 -41.09 76.26 16.88
C GLY A 1115 -41.92 74.96 16.98
N ASP A 1116 -41.34 73.79 16.75
CA ASP A 1116 -42.00 72.49 16.99
C ASP A 1116 -41.78 72.04 18.45
N PHE A 1117 -42.52 72.68 19.35
CA PHE A 1117 -42.45 72.40 20.78
C PHE A 1117 -42.98 71.02 21.15
N THR A 1118 -43.89 70.45 20.37
CA THR A 1118 -44.55 69.18 20.72
C THR A 1118 -43.56 68.01 20.58
N SER A 1119 -42.94 67.88 19.40
CA SER A 1119 -41.96 66.84 19.13
C SER A 1119 -40.69 67.00 19.98
N SER A 1120 -40.27 68.26 20.21
CA SER A 1120 -39.14 68.59 21.08
C SER A 1120 -39.33 68.11 22.52
N LEU A 1121 -40.49 68.41 23.12
CA LEU A 1121 -40.77 68.04 24.51
C LEU A 1121 -40.92 66.53 24.71
N ASP A 1122 -41.59 65.83 23.78
CA ASP A 1122 -41.76 64.37 23.85
C ASP A 1122 -40.41 63.64 23.84
N MET A 1123 -39.51 64.06 22.96
CA MET A 1123 -38.17 63.50 22.86
C MET A 1123 -37.31 63.80 24.09
N LEU A 1124 -37.35 65.03 24.62
CA LEU A 1124 -36.60 65.39 25.84
C LEU A 1124 -37.14 64.72 27.10
N GLN A 1125 -38.45 64.54 27.22
CA GLN A 1125 -39.05 63.83 28.35
C GLN A 1125 -38.65 62.35 28.36
N THR A 1126 -38.66 61.72 27.18
CA THR A 1126 -38.21 60.33 27.01
C THR A 1126 -36.72 60.21 27.34
N ALA A 1127 -35.88 61.09 26.80
CA ALA A 1127 -34.44 61.07 27.05
C ALA A 1127 -34.07 61.31 28.52
N VAL A 1128 -34.77 62.22 29.22
CA VAL A 1128 -34.58 62.44 30.67
C VAL A 1128 -35.10 61.26 31.50
N LYS A 1129 -36.14 60.55 31.06
CA LYS A 1129 -36.61 59.35 31.74
C LYS A 1129 -35.60 58.19 31.64
N GLU A 1130 -34.96 58.05 30.49
CA GLU A 1130 -33.93 57.05 30.26
C GLU A 1130 -32.59 57.37 30.96
N ASN A 1131 -32.25 58.66 31.09
CA ASN A 1131 -31.09 59.08 31.88
C ASN A 1131 -31.44 60.26 32.83
N PRO A 1132 -32.06 59.97 33.99
CA PRO A 1132 -32.54 60.98 34.94
C PRO A 1132 -31.45 61.88 35.55
N GLU A 1133 -30.23 61.36 35.59
CA GLU A 1133 -29.02 61.99 36.15
C GLU A 1133 -28.35 62.96 35.15
N SER A 1134 -28.77 62.96 33.89
CA SER A 1134 -28.19 63.83 32.88
C SER A 1134 -28.62 65.28 33.08
N ARG A 1135 -27.72 66.05 33.71
CA ARG A 1135 -27.89 67.48 33.95
C ARG A 1135 -28.12 68.27 32.65
N SER A 1136 -27.43 67.89 31.57
CA SER A 1136 -27.54 68.53 30.25
C SER A 1136 -28.93 68.34 29.65
N LEU A 1137 -29.45 67.11 29.63
CA LEU A 1137 -30.78 66.82 29.09
C LEU A 1137 -31.91 67.45 29.91
N ARG A 1138 -31.76 67.44 31.24
CA ARG A 1138 -32.71 68.10 32.14
C ARG A 1138 -32.69 69.63 31.98
N MET A 1139 -31.54 70.24 31.69
CA MET A 1139 -31.44 71.67 31.36
C MET A 1139 -32.15 71.97 30.04
N ARG A 1140 -31.86 71.21 28.98
CA ARG A 1140 -32.52 71.36 27.67
C ARG A 1140 -34.04 71.19 27.75
N LEU A 1141 -34.54 70.26 28.57
CA LEU A 1141 -35.99 70.09 28.83
C LEU A 1141 -36.59 71.32 29.53
N ALA A 1142 -35.89 71.89 30.51
CA ALA A 1142 -36.34 73.10 31.18
C ALA A 1142 -36.39 74.31 30.23
N ASP A 1143 -35.37 74.46 29.39
CA ASP A 1143 -35.29 75.52 28.38
C ASP A 1143 -36.41 75.39 27.33
N ALA A 1144 -36.67 74.16 26.85
CA ALA A 1144 -37.75 73.87 25.91
C ALA A 1144 -39.14 74.13 26.51
N LEU A 1145 -39.38 73.69 27.76
CA LEU A 1145 -40.64 73.97 28.49
C LEU A 1145 -40.87 75.47 28.69
N SER A 1146 -39.80 76.21 29.01
CA SER A 1146 -39.86 77.67 29.16
C SER A 1146 -40.22 78.36 27.84
N SER A 1147 -39.57 77.94 26.75
CA SER A 1147 -39.81 78.46 25.39
C SER A 1147 -41.21 78.14 24.87
N ALA A 1148 -41.79 77.01 25.31
CA ALA A 1148 -43.18 76.62 25.04
C ALA A 1148 -44.23 77.30 25.95
N GLY A 1149 -43.82 78.22 26.84
CA GLY A 1149 -44.71 78.94 27.77
C GLY A 1149 -45.14 78.14 29.01
N ARG A 1150 -44.59 76.95 29.25
CA ARG A 1150 -44.89 76.07 30.40
C ARG A 1150 -43.97 76.37 31.59
N HIS A 1151 -43.99 77.61 32.05
CA HIS A 1151 -43.00 78.13 33.01
C HIS A 1151 -42.98 77.43 34.38
N SER A 1152 -44.13 76.94 34.87
CA SER A 1152 -44.21 76.23 36.16
C SER A 1152 -43.45 74.90 36.14
N GLU A 1153 -43.55 74.16 35.03
CA GLU A 1153 -42.87 72.88 34.83
C GLU A 1153 -41.37 73.09 34.57
N ALA A 1154 -41.01 74.10 33.77
CA ALA A 1154 -39.61 74.50 33.58
C ALA A 1154 -38.95 74.85 34.93
N GLN A 1155 -39.66 75.60 35.80
CA GLN A 1155 -39.16 75.98 37.12
C GLN A 1155 -38.91 74.78 38.04
N HIS A 1156 -39.70 73.70 37.92
CA HIS A 1156 -39.45 72.46 38.65
C HIS A 1156 -38.11 71.84 38.27
N HIS A 1157 -37.82 71.73 36.96
CA HIS A 1157 -36.56 71.19 36.47
C HIS A 1157 -35.35 72.08 36.78
N TYR A 1158 -35.46 73.41 36.63
CA TYR A 1158 -34.39 74.34 37.02
C TYR A 1158 -34.07 74.27 38.53
N ARG A 1159 -35.08 74.11 39.40
CA ARG A 1159 -34.85 73.94 40.84
C ARG A 1159 -34.10 72.66 41.16
N ALA A 1160 -34.45 71.54 40.53
CA ALA A 1160 -33.76 70.27 40.69
C ALA A 1160 -32.26 70.38 40.29
N LEU A 1161 -31.99 71.07 39.18
CA LEU A 1161 -30.62 71.33 38.71
C LEU A 1161 -29.81 72.22 39.67
N LEU A 1162 -30.46 73.14 40.38
CA LEU A 1162 -29.82 74.01 41.38
C LEU A 1162 -29.56 73.30 42.72
N SER A 1163 -30.41 72.36 43.13
CA SER A 1163 -30.20 71.57 44.36
C SER A 1163 -29.00 70.62 44.23
N GLU A 1164 -28.87 69.93 43.10
CA GLU A 1164 -27.72 69.03 42.83
C GLU A 1164 -26.38 69.79 42.79
N ALA A 1165 -26.36 71.01 42.24
CA ALA A 1165 -25.15 71.84 42.22
C ALA A 1165 -24.68 72.26 43.63
N ARG A 1166 -25.62 72.43 44.58
CA ARG A 1166 -25.31 72.75 45.98
C ARG A 1166 -24.81 71.56 46.79
N GLU A 1167 -25.23 70.33 46.46
CA GLU A 1167 -24.75 69.12 47.13
C GLU A 1167 -23.32 68.74 46.69
N LYS A 1168 -22.98 68.86 45.40
CA LYS A 1168 -21.61 68.61 44.92
C LYS A 1168 -20.59 69.60 45.49
N GLY A 1169 -20.96 70.89 45.64
CA GLY A 1169 -20.11 71.92 46.25
C GLY A 1169 -19.79 71.72 47.75
N ARG A 1170 -20.50 70.82 48.46
CA ARG A 1170 -20.20 70.44 49.86
C ARG A 1170 -19.28 69.22 49.99
N SER A 1171 -19.00 68.49 48.90
CA SER A 1171 -18.24 67.23 48.92
C SER A 1171 -16.80 67.32 48.38
N SER A 1172 -16.37 68.46 47.81
CA SER A 1172 -15.06 68.60 47.17
C SER A 1172 -14.09 69.49 47.96
N SER A 1173 -13.83 69.15 49.22
CA SER A 1173 -12.68 69.67 49.99
C SER A 1173 -11.67 68.57 50.32
N THR A 1174 -11.09 67.92 49.29
CA THR A 1174 -9.81 67.20 49.48
C THR A 1174 -9.09 66.94 48.15
N ARG A 1175 -7.90 67.55 48.07
CA ARG A 1175 -6.66 67.23 47.33
C ARG A 1175 -6.55 67.52 45.82
N TYR A 1176 -5.57 68.41 45.60
CA TYR A 1176 -4.66 68.62 44.48
C TYR A 1176 -4.32 67.38 43.66
#